data_AF-A0A0X3VJP2-F1
#
_entry.id   AF-A0A0X3VJP2-F1
#
_cell.length_a   1.000
_cell.length_b   1.000
_cell.length_c   1.000
_cell.angle_alpha   90.00
_cell.angle_beta   90.00
_cell.angle_gamma   90.00
#
_symmetry.space_group_name_H-M   'P 1'
#
loop_
_entity.id
_entity.type
_entity.pdbx_description
1 polymer ?
#
loop_
_entity_poly.entity_id
_entity_poly.type
_entity_poly.pdbx_seq_one_letter_code
_entity_poly.pdbx_strand_id
1 'polypeptide(L)'
;MTHSTERPAVTTPPTTDLDEATALRLQLADQLVTAGHIRTPPVDQALRTVPRHAFAPEVPVRKAYANDIVATRHSDEGRITSSISAPWLQADMLEAARLQPGHRVLEIGSGGYNAALIAELVDPTGHVTTVDIDPAVTERATRFLTQTGYDHVHVVTTDAEHLPTGIVPDGGFDAILVTVDTWDLPWIDALAEDGRLVAPLRLHGYTWAITFTKRDGALHSDEPLIVCGFVAMQGAGAWTANRRTIPGTGVHLSWEDGTPLPVDQLAPALTREPVVAHTQVIVRGQEPFDALTLYLAGALPGFCRLSVDPDGENGVLNPPPKHWPGAAIVRGTSLARLATERIGDGDDGNGLYEFVVHGYGPHGHLAAQEMAEQVLHWQRNHRAALCPRITVHPLADGDDPASTADSAHVFVKRHTRVAIGWPIIPGTAALLTDDDGRYLLHLRSANKPIWRPGQWALLGGNTEQGETCDQAIARELDEEIGLAVPDLTGFVTLDTLDARGAFKDRVRVYHGTLNTPAHEIELREGIQLRWTRIEEIAEMTTDPGTAAVLHAHHNAHQPRGRQNAALPVVEVREPRDHRSRSIVGAHLVLIRDGAVLLGKRHPSSAFAPSTWHLPAGHREDLESAVTCMVREAEEETGLRIPEEDLSLVHVLDLLDPGSTTPRIGLFFAPSRWEGEPLVREPECCTEWRFWPLDALPEPTVEYTRVALDAISRGSLYAPMGWS
;
A
#
# COMPACT_ATOMS: atom_id res chain seq x y z
N MET A 1 -52.16 -32.11 -31.20
CA MET A 1 -52.52 -30.70 -31.53
C MET A 1 -51.70 -29.82 -30.63
N THR A 2 -50.61 -29.29 -31.17
CA THR A 2 -49.62 -28.45 -30.49
C THR A 2 -50.14 -27.01 -30.48
N HIS A 3 -50.54 -26.50 -29.33
CA HIS A 3 -50.79 -25.08 -29.16
C HIS A 3 -49.45 -24.36 -29.00
N SER A 4 -48.99 -23.78 -30.11
CA SER A 4 -47.97 -22.74 -30.11
C SER A 4 -48.61 -21.47 -29.54
N THR A 5 -48.25 -21.09 -28.32
CA THR A 5 -48.52 -19.75 -27.77
C THR A 5 -47.39 -18.83 -28.21
N GLU A 6 -47.60 -18.11 -29.30
CA GLU A 6 -46.76 -16.97 -29.69
C GLU A 6 -46.82 -15.90 -28.58
N ARG A 7 -45.65 -15.42 -28.14
CA ARG A 7 -45.51 -14.31 -27.17
C ARG A 7 -46.08 -13.01 -27.77
N PRO A 8 -46.68 -12.11 -26.97
CA PRO A 8 -47.01 -10.78 -27.45
C PRO A 8 -45.71 -10.02 -27.75
N ALA A 9 -45.60 -9.49 -28.97
CA ALA A 9 -44.50 -8.62 -29.37
C ALA A 9 -44.54 -7.30 -28.57
N VAL A 10 -43.36 -6.77 -28.21
CA VAL A 10 -43.19 -5.45 -27.59
C VAL A 10 -43.89 -4.38 -28.46
N THR A 11 -45.04 -3.87 -28.02
CA THR A 11 -45.82 -2.90 -28.79
C THR A 11 -45.45 -1.46 -28.41
N THR A 12 -44.82 -0.74 -29.34
CA THR A 12 -44.56 0.71 -29.24
C THR A 12 -45.19 1.45 -30.44
N PRO A 13 -45.84 2.62 -30.30
CA PRO A 13 -46.33 3.45 -31.43
C PRO A 13 -45.52 4.76 -31.63
N PRO A 14 -45.63 5.49 -32.76
CA PRO A 14 -45.42 5.11 -34.16
C PRO A 14 -44.18 5.78 -34.83
N THR A 15 -43.42 4.95 -35.56
CA THR A 15 -42.88 5.10 -36.94
C THR A 15 -41.76 6.08 -37.33
N THR A 16 -41.12 6.82 -36.44
CA THR A 16 -39.81 7.47 -36.77
C THR A 16 -38.69 7.29 -35.75
N ASP A 17 -39.00 6.80 -34.53
CA ASP A 17 -38.04 6.62 -33.41
C ASP A 17 -37.60 5.15 -33.17
N LEU A 18 -38.35 4.15 -33.67
CA LEU A 18 -38.05 2.73 -33.39
C LEU A 18 -36.76 2.23 -34.06
N ASP A 19 -36.47 2.70 -35.26
CA ASP A 19 -35.28 2.29 -36.01
C ASP A 19 -34.00 2.86 -35.37
N GLU A 20 -34.03 4.12 -34.92
CA GLU A 20 -32.92 4.74 -34.19
C GLU A 20 -32.72 4.08 -32.82
N ALA A 21 -33.79 3.89 -32.05
CA ALA A 21 -33.69 3.25 -30.73
C ALA A 21 -33.19 1.80 -30.82
N THR A 22 -33.59 1.06 -31.85
CA THR A 22 -33.12 -0.30 -32.10
C THR A 22 -31.65 -0.30 -32.51
N ALA A 23 -31.25 0.58 -33.44
CA ALA A 23 -29.86 0.70 -33.86
C ALA A 23 -28.93 1.07 -32.70
N LEU A 24 -29.31 2.05 -31.87
CA LEU A 24 -28.53 2.46 -30.70
C LEU A 24 -28.41 1.35 -29.65
N ARG A 25 -29.47 0.56 -29.45
CA ARG A 25 -29.44 -0.60 -28.55
C ARG A 25 -28.43 -1.66 -29.01
N LEU A 26 -28.50 -2.04 -30.29
CA LEU A 26 -27.59 -3.03 -30.87
C LEU A 26 -26.14 -2.51 -30.82
N GLN A 27 -25.93 -1.24 -31.16
CA GLN A 27 -24.63 -0.59 -31.09
C GLN A 27 -24.07 -0.60 -29.66
N LEU A 28 -24.88 -0.28 -28.65
CA LEU A 28 -24.46 -0.33 -27.25
C LEU A 28 -24.06 -1.76 -26.84
N ALA A 29 -24.87 -2.77 -27.20
CA ALA A 29 -24.53 -4.17 -26.92
C ALA A 29 -23.21 -4.58 -27.59
N ASP A 30 -23.00 -4.22 -28.86
CA ASP A 30 -21.76 -4.49 -29.59
C ASP A 30 -20.53 -3.83 -28.92
N GLN A 31 -20.70 -2.59 -28.42
CA GLN A 31 -19.67 -1.88 -27.67
C GLN A 31 -19.31 -2.60 -26.37
N LEU A 32 -20.31 -3.07 -25.61
CA LEU A 32 -20.11 -3.77 -24.35
C LEU A 32 -19.50 -5.17 -24.54
N VAL A 33 -19.85 -5.88 -25.61
CA VAL A 33 -19.19 -7.14 -26.01
C VAL A 33 -17.73 -6.89 -26.38
N THR A 34 -17.47 -5.88 -27.21
CA THR A 34 -16.10 -5.54 -27.66
C THR A 34 -15.21 -5.12 -26.49
N ALA A 35 -15.77 -4.42 -25.51
CA ALA A 35 -15.07 -4.00 -24.29
C ALA A 35 -14.94 -5.13 -23.23
N GLY A 36 -15.55 -6.30 -23.46
CA GLY A 36 -15.45 -7.45 -22.56
C GLY A 36 -16.39 -7.43 -21.34
N HIS A 37 -17.31 -6.45 -21.25
CA HIS A 37 -18.31 -6.39 -20.18
C HIS A 37 -19.42 -7.43 -20.38
N ILE A 38 -19.78 -7.72 -21.63
CA ILE A 38 -20.66 -8.83 -22.00
C ILE A 38 -19.81 -9.98 -22.51
N ARG A 39 -19.96 -11.15 -21.89
CA ARG A 39 -19.13 -12.34 -22.06
C ARG A 39 -19.94 -13.58 -22.44
N THR A 40 -21.24 -13.58 -22.18
CA THR A 40 -22.12 -14.73 -22.41
C THR A 40 -23.30 -14.40 -23.34
N PRO A 41 -23.73 -15.37 -24.19
CA PRO A 41 -24.88 -15.15 -25.09
C PRO A 41 -26.19 -14.75 -24.39
N PRO A 42 -26.56 -15.28 -23.20
CA PRO A 42 -27.78 -14.87 -22.52
C PRO A 42 -27.80 -13.38 -22.13
N VAL A 43 -26.69 -12.84 -21.62
CA VAL A 43 -26.59 -11.43 -21.24
C VAL A 43 -26.63 -10.53 -22.48
N ASP A 44 -25.93 -10.90 -23.56
CA ASP A 44 -26.01 -10.19 -24.85
C ASP A 44 -27.45 -10.13 -25.35
N GLN A 45 -28.15 -11.27 -25.35
CA GLN A 45 -29.54 -11.34 -25.79
C GLN A 45 -30.47 -10.47 -24.94
N ALA A 46 -30.33 -10.48 -23.61
CA ALA A 46 -31.13 -9.65 -22.72
C ALA A 46 -30.96 -8.15 -23.03
N LEU A 47 -29.72 -7.68 -23.15
CA LEU A 47 -29.41 -6.28 -23.49
C LEU A 47 -29.93 -5.87 -24.88
N ARG A 48 -29.91 -6.79 -25.85
CA ARG A 48 -30.49 -6.57 -27.19
C ARG A 48 -32.02 -6.60 -27.21
N THR A 49 -32.66 -7.20 -26.20
CA THR A 49 -34.11 -7.40 -26.14
C THR A 49 -34.81 -6.30 -25.37
N VAL A 50 -34.28 -5.89 -24.22
CA VAL A 50 -34.95 -4.93 -23.35
C VAL A 50 -34.76 -3.49 -23.87
N PRO A 51 -35.84 -2.71 -24.09
CA PRO A 51 -35.74 -1.36 -24.62
C PRO A 51 -35.36 -0.36 -23.49
N ARG A 52 -34.06 -0.15 -23.23
CA ARG A 52 -33.58 0.77 -22.16
C ARG A 52 -34.24 2.15 -22.17
N HIS A 53 -34.43 2.74 -23.34
CA HIS A 53 -35.09 4.04 -23.51
C HIS A 53 -36.54 4.09 -22.99
N ALA A 54 -37.26 2.97 -22.98
CA ALA A 54 -38.64 2.91 -22.46
C ALA A 54 -38.70 3.12 -20.94
N PHE A 55 -37.61 2.84 -20.23
CA PHE A 55 -37.47 3.10 -18.78
C PHE A 55 -36.95 4.51 -18.48
N ALA A 56 -36.57 5.28 -19.51
CA ALA A 56 -35.99 6.62 -19.42
C ALA A 56 -36.63 7.64 -20.40
N PRO A 57 -37.96 7.74 -20.50
CA PRO A 57 -38.61 8.58 -21.52
C PRO A 57 -38.36 10.09 -21.34
N GLU A 58 -37.83 10.52 -20.20
CA GLU A 58 -37.55 11.93 -19.90
C GLU A 58 -36.25 12.44 -20.54
N VAL A 59 -35.41 11.55 -21.06
CA VAL A 59 -34.16 11.92 -21.73
C VAL A 59 -34.20 11.56 -23.21
N PRO A 60 -33.42 12.26 -24.07
CA PRO A 60 -33.27 11.86 -25.47
C PRO A 60 -32.81 10.41 -25.60
N VAL A 61 -33.30 9.68 -26.60
CA VAL A 61 -32.97 8.25 -26.83
C VAL A 61 -31.46 7.99 -26.87
N ARG A 62 -30.68 8.89 -27.45
CA ARG A 62 -29.21 8.82 -27.48
C ARG A 62 -28.57 8.87 -26.10
N LYS A 63 -29.15 9.66 -25.17
CA LYS A 63 -28.69 9.71 -23.78
C LYS A 63 -29.06 8.43 -23.03
N ALA A 64 -30.22 7.84 -23.32
CA ALA A 64 -30.61 6.56 -22.72
C ALA A 64 -29.66 5.41 -23.11
N TYR A 65 -29.08 5.44 -24.31
CA TYR A 65 -28.11 4.45 -24.80
C TYR A 65 -26.64 4.89 -24.70
N ALA A 66 -26.34 6.01 -24.05
CA ALA A 66 -24.97 6.33 -23.67
C ALA A 66 -24.49 5.32 -22.61
N ASN A 67 -23.20 5.00 -22.61
CA ASN A 67 -22.60 4.15 -21.57
C ASN A 67 -22.37 4.94 -20.26
N ASP A 68 -23.45 5.53 -19.73
CA ASP A 68 -23.46 6.40 -18.56
C ASP A 68 -24.80 6.24 -17.81
N ILE A 69 -24.87 6.78 -16.60
CA ILE A 69 -26.08 6.77 -15.78
C ILE A 69 -27.16 7.69 -16.37
N VAL A 70 -28.42 7.36 -16.08
CA VAL A 70 -29.55 8.26 -16.31
C VAL A 70 -30.20 8.58 -14.96
N ALA A 71 -29.98 9.79 -14.45
CA ALA A 71 -30.64 10.25 -13.23
C ALA A 71 -32.16 10.33 -13.44
N THR A 72 -32.92 9.62 -12.60
CA THR A 72 -34.39 9.55 -12.66
C THR A 72 -35.03 10.37 -11.54
N ARG A 73 -34.29 10.61 -10.44
CA ARG A 73 -34.78 11.39 -9.30
C ARG A 73 -33.67 12.15 -8.59
N HIS A 74 -34.05 13.29 -8.01
CA HIS A 74 -33.21 14.10 -7.15
C HIS A 74 -33.92 14.35 -5.81
N SER A 75 -33.15 14.54 -4.75
CA SER A 75 -33.62 15.10 -3.49
C SER A 75 -33.91 16.59 -3.62
N ASP A 76 -34.54 17.18 -2.61
CA ASP A 76 -34.78 18.63 -2.53
C ASP A 76 -33.48 19.45 -2.61
N GLU A 77 -32.38 18.90 -2.09
CA GLU A 77 -31.03 19.47 -2.16
C GLU A 77 -30.32 19.27 -3.52
N GLY A 78 -31.01 18.69 -4.52
CA GLY A 78 -30.47 18.47 -5.86
C GLY A 78 -29.53 17.25 -6.01
N ARG A 79 -29.36 16.42 -4.97
CA ARG A 79 -28.57 15.17 -5.05
C ARG A 79 -29.35 14.08 -5.77
N ILE A 80 -28.71 13.32 -6.65
CA ILE A 80 -29.34 12.16 -7.31
C ILE A 80 -29.69 11.11 -6.25
N THR A 81 -30.96 10.72 -6.17
CA THR A 81 -31.47 9.71 -5.24
C THR A 81 -31.91 8.42 -5.93
N SER A 82 -32.10 8.46 -7.25
CA SER A 82 -32.35 7.28 -8.08
C SER A 82 -31.81 7.53 -9.48
N SER A 83 -31.27 6.48 -10.09
CA SER A 83 -30.80 6.50 -11.48
C SER A 83 -30.94 5.11 -12.10
N ILE A 84 -30.97 5.07 -13.43
CA ILE A 84 -30.67 3.85 -14.17
C ILE A 84 -29.16 3.76 -14.28
N SER A 85 -28.57 2.69 -13.75
CA SER A 85 -27.12 2.47 -13.72
C SER A 85 -26.50 2.43 -15.12
N ALA A 86 -25.21 2.69 -15.21
CA ALA A 86 -24.49 2.64 -16.48
C ALA A 86 -24.56 1.21 -17.08
N PRO A 87 -24.76 1.07 -18.40
CA PRO A 87 -24.90 -0.23 -19.06
C PRO A 87 -23.75 -1.21 -18.79
N TRP A 88 -22.50 -0.74 -18.80
CA TRP A 88 -21.32 -1.58 -18.55
C TRP A 88 -21.37 -2.27 -17.19
N LEU A 89 -21.74 -1.54 -16.14
CA LEU A 89 -21.76 -2.05 -14.77
C LEU A 89 -22.93 -3.02 -14.56
N GLN A 90 -24.08 -2.76 -15.19
CA GLN A 90 -25.20 -3.71 -15.19
C GLN A 90 -24.81 -5.01 -15.89
N ALA A 91 -24.14 -4.93 -17.05
CA ALA A 91 -23.67 -6.12 -17.76
C ALA A 91 -22.69 -6.94 -16.89
N ASP A 92 -21.69 -6.30 -16.29
CA ASP A 92 -20.73 -6.99 -15.41
C ASP A 92 -21.40 -7.66 -14.21
N MET A 93 -22.37 -6.98 -13.56
CA MET A 93 -23.12 -7.54 -12.44
C MET A 93 -24.04 -8.70 -12.85
N LEU A 94 -24.67 -8.65 -14.03
CA LEU A 94 -25.50 -9.74 -14.55
C LEU A 94 -24.65 -10.97 -14.94
N GLU A 95 -23.49 -10.76 -15.55
CA GLU A 95 -22.52 -11.83 -15.83
C GLU A 95 -22.05 -12.50 -14.53
N ALA A 96 -21.75 -11.70 -13.51
CA ALA A 96 -21.27 -12.23 -12.23
C ALA A 96 -22.37 -12.95 -11.43
N ALA A 97 -23.64 -12.54 -11.60
CA ALA A 97 -24.80 -13.20 -10.99
C ALA A 97 -25.06 -14.60 -11.58
N ARG A 98 -24.57 -14.90 -12.80
CA ARG A 98 -24.70 -16.21 -13.48
C ARG A 98 -26.13 -16.77 -13.48
N LEU A 99 -27.11 -15.89 -13.70
CA LEU A 99 -28.53 -16.24 -13.69
C LEU A 99 -28.86 -17.35 -14.69
N GLN A 100 -29.78 -18.24 -14.32
CA GLN A 100 -30.27 -19.32 -15.18
C GLN A 100 -31.80 -19.30 -15.26
N PRO A 101 -32.38 -19.84 -16.34
CA PRO A 101 -33.82 -20.10 -16.40
C PRO A 101 -34.33 -20.83 -15.17
N GLY A 102 -35.41 -20.34 -14.56
CA GLY A 102 -35.99 -20.91 -13.35
C GLY A 102 -35.50 -20.32 -12.03
N HIS A 103 -34.45 -19.48 -12.02
CA HIS A 103 -33.99 -18.83 -10.81
C HIS A 103 -35.04 -17.86 -10.24
N ARG A 104 -35.11 -17.81 -8.91
CA ARG A 104 -35.84 -16.81 -8.12
C ARG A 104 -34.85 -15.72 -7.72
N VAL A 105 -35.07 -14.51 -8.20
CA VAL A 105 -34.11 -13.40 -8.06
C VAL A 105 -34.74 -12.25 -7.29
N LEU A 106 -33.99 -11.73 -6.32
CA LEU A 106 -34.29 -10.46 -5.66
C LEU A 106 -33.42 -9.35 -6.23
N GLU A 107 -34.02 -8.25 -6.65
CA GLU A 107 -33.34 -6.98 -6.89
C GLU A 107 -33.63 -6.00 -5.75
N ILE A 108 -32.59 -5.34 -5.23
CA ILE A 108 -32.68 -4.30 -4.20
C ILE A 108 -32.23 -2.97 -4.77
N GLY A 109 -33.12 -1.97 -4.74
CA GLY A 109 -32.99 -0.74 -5.51
C GLY A 109 -33.60 -0.94 -6.89
N SER A 110 -34.74 -0.30 -7.16
CA SER A 110 -35.48 -0.56 -8.39
C SER A 110 -35.35 0.59 -9.39
N GLY A 111 -35.33 0.24 -10.67
CA GLY A 111 -35.50 1.18 -11.78
C GLY A 111 -36.37 0.60 -12.90
N GLY A 112 -36.90 -0.61 -12.72
CA GLY A 112 -37.60 -1.40 -13.73
C GLY A 112 -36.68 -1.99 -14.81
N TYR A 113 -35.73 -1.22 -15.34
CA TYR A 113 -34.89 -1.67 -16.47
C TYR A 113 -34.07 -2.91 -16.13
N ASN A 114 -33.38 -2.90 -14.99
CA ASN A 114 -32.54 -4.02 -14.57
C ASN A 114 -33.38 -5.25 -14.19
N ALA A 115 -34.53 -5.08 -13.51
CA ALA A 115 -35.50 -6.15 -13.31
C ALA A 115 -35.98 -6.80 -14.63
N ALA A 116 -36.20 -6.02 -15.69
CA ALA A 116 -36.56 -6.54 -17.01
C ALA A 116 -35.41 -7.35 -17.65
N LEU A 117 -34.16 -6.90 -17.48
CA LEU A 117 -32.98 -7.68 -17.91
C LEU A 117 -32.86 -9.01 -17.14
N ILE A 118 -33.08 -8.97 -15.82
CA ILE A 118 -33.09 -10.18 -14.98
C ILE A 118 -34.21 -11.12 -15.44
N ALA A 119 -35.40 -10.60 -15.74
CA ALA A 119 -36.54 -11.39 -16.21
C ALA A 119 -36.20 -12.17 -17.51
N GLU A 120 -35.58 -11.51 -18.50
CA GLU A 120 -35.13 -12.18 -19.73
C GLU A 120 -34.15 -13.36 -19.47
N LEU A 121 -33.34 -13.27 -18.40
CA LEU A 121 -32.34 -14.29 -18.08
C LEU A 121 -32.93 -15.49 -17.32
N VAL A 122 -34.00 -15.29 -16.56
CA VAL A 122 -34.60 -16.34 -15.72
C VAL A 122 -35.90 -16.91 -16.30
N ASP A 123 -36.49 -16.24 -17.29
CA ASP A 123 -37.64 -16.72 -18.03
C ASP A 123 -37.37 -18.05 -18.75
N PRO A 124 -38.41 -18.85 -19.05
CA PRO A 124 -39.83 -18.58 -18.82
C PRO A 124 -40.36 -19.08 -17.47
N THR A 125 -39.52 -19.69 -16.62
CA THR A 125 -39.95 -20.35 -15.38
C THR A 125 -39.43 -19.68 -14.11
N GLY A 126 -38.58 -18.66 -14.24
CA GLY A 126 -38.05 -17.92 -13.11
C GLY A 126 -39.02 -16.88 -12.56
N HIS A 127 -38.62 -16.27 -11.44
CA HIS A 127 -39.39 -15.24 -10.77
C HIS A 127 -38.48 -14.10 -10.33
N VAL A 128 -38.90 -12.86 -10.61
CA VAL A 128 -38.16 -11.66 -10.21
C VAL A 128 -38.99 -10.87 -9.22
N THR A 129 -38.43 -10.62 -8.04
CA THR A 129 -38.94 -9.64 -7.08
C THR A 129 -37.98 -8.45 -7.06
N THR A 130 -38.48 -7.24 -7.30
CA THR A 130 -37.68 -6.00 -7.25
C THR A 130 -38.25 -5.08 -6.17
N VAL A 131 -37.37 -4.55 -5.31
CA VAL A 131 -37.78 -3.76 -4.16
C VAL A 131 -37.13 -2.38 -4.16
N ASP A 132 -37.89 -1.37 -3.72
CA ASP A 132 -37.37 -0.03 -3.45
C ASP A 132 -38.13 0.59 -2.26
N ILE A 133 -37.47 1.45 -1.50
CA ILE A 133 -38.08 2.13 -0.35
C ILE A 133 -38.97 3.30 -0.78
N ASP A 134 -38.72 3.88 -1.95
CA ASP A 134 -39.44 5.05 -2.43
C ASP A 134 -40.67 4.63 -3.27
N PRO A 135 -41.90 4.93 -2.82
CA PRO A 135 -43.12 4.53 -3.54
C PRO A 135 -43.15 5.06 -4.96
N ALA A 136 -42.67 6.28 -5.22
CA ALA A 136 -42.69 6.85 -6.57
C ALA A 136 -41.64 6.21 -7.50
N VAL A 137 -40.58 5.59 -6.96
CA VAL A 137 -39.68 4.73 -7.75
C VAL A 137 -40.39 3.42 -8.11
N THR A 138 -41.06 2.77 -7.16
CA THR A 138 -41.80 1.52 -7.43
C THR A 138 -43.00 1.70 -8.36
N GLU A 139 -43.74 2.80 -8.26
CA GLU A 139 -44.85 3.14 -9.17
C GLU A 139 -44.33 3.35 -10.60
N ARG A 140 -43.19 4.05 -10.73
CA ARG A 140 -42.51 4.25 -12.01
C ARG A 140 -42.06 2.92 -12.62
N ALA A 141 -41.41 2.06 -11.84
CA ALA A 141 -40.95 0.75 -12.28
C ALA A 141 -42.12 -0.12 -12.75
N THR A 142 -43.19 -0.23 -11.94
CA THR A 142 -44.41 -0.99 -12.27
C THR A 142 -45.01 -0.55 -13.60
N ARG A 143 -45.14 0.77 -13.81
CA ARG A 143 -45.68 1.31 -15.06
C ARG A 143 -44.87 0.90 -16.28
N PHE A 144 -43.54 1.05 -16.24
CA PHE A 144 -42.70 0.76 -17.40
C PHE A 144 -42.48 -0.73 -17.64
N LEU A 145 -42.39 -1.55 -16.59
CA LEU A 145 -42.40 -3.00 -16.70
C LEU A 145 -43.68 -3.49 -17.41
N THR A 146 -44.85 -2.99 -16.99
CA THR A 146 -46.13 -3.31 -17.65
C THR A 146 -46.15 -2.88 -19.12
N GLN A 147 -45.69 -1.66 -19.42
CA GLN A 147 -45.67 -1.14 -20.79
C GLN A 147 -44.69 -1.88 -21.72
N THR A 148 -43.68 -2.54 -21.17
CA THR A 148 -42.66 -3.27 -21.92
C THR A 148 -42.87 -4.79 -21.96
N GLY A 149 -43.96 -5.29 -21.33
CA GLY A 149 -44.33 -6.70 -21.34
C GLY A 149 -43.72 -7.56 -20.23
N TYR A 150 -43.25 -6.93 -19.16
CA TYR A 150 -42.68 -7.58 -17.97
C TYR A 150 -43.59 -7.40 -16.73
N ASP A 151 -44.92 -7.45 -16.92
CA ASP A 151 -45.91 -7.30 -15.84
C ASP A 151 -45.90 -8.45 -14.83
N HIS A 152 -45.19 -9.55 -15.12
CA HIS A 152 -44.95 -10.66 -14.20
C HIS A 152 -43.86 -10.40 -13.16
N VAL A 153 -43.07 -9.32 -13.31
CA VAL A 153 -42.09 -8.91 -12.29
C VAL A 153 -42.82 -8.36 -11.06
N HIS A 154 -42.53 -8.92 -9.89
CA HIS A 154 -43.16 -8.52 -8.63
C HIS A 154 -42.45 -7.30 -8.03
N VAL A 155 -43.04 -6.12 -8.15
CA VAL A 155 -42.52 -4.87 -7.59
C VAL A 155 -43.07 -4.64 -6.18
N VAL A 156 -42.19 -4.40 -5.19
CA VAL A 156 -42.59 -4.22 -3.79
C VAL A 156 -41.98 -2.95 -3.21
N THR A 157 -42.82 -2.08 -2.64
CA THR A 157 -42.36 -0.90 -1.89
C THR A 157 -42.03 -1.29 -0.46
N THR A 158 -40.75 -1.33 -0.08
CA THR A 158 -40.32 -1.68 1.27
C THR A 158 -38.89 -1.22 1.54
N ASP A 159 -38.56 -1.04 2.82
CA ASP A 159 -37.16 -0.89 3.25
C ASP A 159 -36.48 -2.26 3.20
N ALA A 160 -35.55 -2.42 2.27
CA ALA A 160 -34.91 -3.70 2.03
C ALA A 160 -34.06 -4.19 3.21
N GLU A 161 -33.66 -3.32 4.15
CA GLU A 161 -32.98 -3.75 5.40
C GLU A 161 -33.77 -4.86 6.12
N HIS A 162 -35.10 -4.82 6.01
CA HIS A 162 -36.01 -5.79 6.63
C HIS A 162 -37.00 -6.34 5.59
N LEU A 163 -36.55 -7.32 4.80
CA LEU A 163 -37.41 -7.96 3.81
C LEU A 163 -38.68 -8.55 4.45
N PRO A 164 -39.88 -8.24 3.94
CA PRO A 164 -41.11 -8.87 4.40
C PRO A 164 -41.03 -10.39 4.24
N THR A 165 -41.40 -11.16 5.27
CA THR A 165 -41.33 -12.63 5.21
C THR A 165 -42.14 -13.22 4.05
N GLY A 166 -43.23 -12.56 3.65
CA GLY A 166 -44.09 -13.00 2.55
C GLY A 166 -43.48 -12.87 1.14
N ILE A 167 -42.36 -12.16 0.98
CA ILE A 167 -41.68 -12.03 -0.33
C ILE A 167 -40.47 -12.96 -0.47
N VAL A 168 -39.95 -13.50 0.63
CA VAL A 168 -38.83 -14.46 0.61
C VAL A 168 -39.38 -15.85 0.30
N PRO A 169 -38.96 -16.50 -0.79
CA PRO A 169 -39.47 -17.82 -1.14
C PRO A 169 -38.92 -18.91 -0.21
N ASP A 170 -39.62 -20.03 -0.12
CA ASP A 170 -39.15 -21.20 0.63
C ASP A 170 -37.78 -21.65 0.11
N GLY A 171 -36.78 -21.72 0.98
CA GLY A 171 -35.40 -22.04 0.61
C GLY A 171 -34.56 -20.86 0.10
N GLY A 172 -35.09 -19.63 0.13
CA GLY A 172 -34.34 -18.41 -0.21
C GLY A 172 -34.25 -18.12 -1.71
N PHE A 173 -33.70 -16.96 -2.06
CA PHE A 173 -33.46 -16.54 -3.45
C PHE A 173 -32.23 -17.24 -4.03
N ASP A 174 -32.28 -17.64 -5.30
CA ASP A 174 -31.15 -18.24 -6.00
C ASP A 174 -30.11 -17.17 -6.37
N ALA A 175 -30.54 -15.91 -6.52
CA ALA A 175 -29.66 -14.75 -6.60
C ALA A 175 -30.26 -13.49 -5.96
N ILE A 176 -29.39 -12.63 -5.42
CA ILE A 176 -29.72 -11.29 -4.93
C ILE A 176 -28.80 -10.28 -5.63
N LEU A 177 -29.37 -9.30 -6.32
CA LEU A 177 -28.64 -8.20 -6.96
C LEU A 177 -28.99 -6.89 -6.26
N VAL A 178 -27.99 -6.18 -5.75
CA VAL A 178 -28.16 -4.90 -5.05
C VAL A 178 -27.68 -3.80 -5.98
N THR A 179 -28.49 -2.78 -6.22
CA THR A 179 -28.18 -1.66 -7.14
C THR A 179 -28.13 -0.32 -6.40
N VAL A 180 -27.74 -0.36 -5.13
CA VAL A 180 -27.51 0.78 -4.25
C VAL A 180 -26.18 0.60 -3.51
N ASP A 181 -25.55 1.71 -3.13
CA ASP A 181 -24.33 1.70 -2.32
C ASP A 181 -24.66 1.26 -0.90
N THR A 182 -24.40 -0.02 -0.59
CA THR A 182 -24.73 -0.63 0.70
C THR A 182 -23.51 -0.68 1.62
N TRP A 183 -23.72 -0.41 2.90
CA TRP A 183 -22.66 -0.54 3.90
C TRP A 183 -22.62 -1.93 4.53
N ASP A 184 -23.72 -2.69 4.54
CA ASP A 184 -23.83 -4.01 5.18
C ASP A 184 -24.72 -4.97 4.34
N LEU A 185 -24.80 -6.24 4.75
CA LEU A 185 -25.47 -7.32 4.03
C LEU A 185 -26.44 -8.11 4.94
N PRO A 186 -27.62 -7.58 5.29
CA PRO A 186 -28.60 -8.29 6.13
C PRO A 186 -29.30 -9.48 5.43
N TRP A 187 -29.05 -9.68 4.12
CA TRP A 187 -29.79 -10.62 3.29
C TRP A 187 -29.16 -12.01 3.16
N ILE A 188 -28.11 -12.31 3.94
CA ILE A 188 -27.41 -13.62 3.86
C ILE A 188 -28.40 -14.78 4.07
N ASP A 189 -29.33 -14.64 5.02
CA ASP A 189 -30.33 -15.68 5.31
C ASP A 189 -31.44 -15.77 4.27
N ALA A 190 -31.70 -14.67 3.54
CA ALA A 190 -32.66 -14.66 2.44
C ALA A 190 -32.09 -15.32 1.16
N LEU A 191 -30.78 -15.55 1.09
CA LEU A 191 -30.11 -16.20 -0.03
C LEU A 191 -30.09 -17.72 0.15
N ALA A 192 -30.41 -18.46 -0.90
CA ALA A 192 -30.28 -19.90 -0.96
C ALA A 192 -28.82 -20.35 -0.83
N GLU A 193 -28.59 -21.56 -0.33
CA GLU A 193 -27.26 -22.18 -0.35
C GLU A 193 -26.77 -22.34 -1.80
N ASP A 194 -25.46 -22.14 -2.04
CA ASP A 194 -24.85 -21.99 -3.38
C ASP A 194 -25.38 -20.82 -4.23
N GLY A 195 -26.32 -20.03 -3.69
CA GLY A 195 -26.86 -18.84 -4.31
C GLY A 195 -25.84 -17.71 -4.43
N ARG A 196 -26.11 -16.77 -5.34
CA ARG A 196 -25.21 -15.65 -5.64
C ARG A 196 -25.74 -14.31 -5.14
N LEU A 197 -24.91 -13.56 -4.43
CA LEU A 197 -25.20 -12.18 -4.06
C LEU A 197 -24.20 -11.25 -4.73
N VAL A 198 -24.69 -10.33 -5.55
CA VAL A 198 -23.89 -9.29 -6.21
C VAL A 198 -24.27 -7.97 -5.60
N ALA A 199 -23.36 -7.36 -4.85
CA ALA A 199 -23.64 -6.13 -4.12
C ALA A 199 -22.51 -5.09 -4.19
N PRO A 200 -22.85 -3.82 -4.44
CA PRO A 200 -21.98 -2.67 -4.17
C PRO A 200 -21.79 -2.52 -2.66
N LEU A 201 -20.73 -3.12 -2.11
CA LEU A 201 -20.38 -3.07 -0.70
C LEU A 201 -19.35 -1.98 -0.44
N ARG A 202 -19.66 -1.08 0.48
CA ARG A 202 -18.74 -0.07 0.97
C ARG A 202 -17.71 -0.69 1.93
N LEU A 203 -16.44 -0.48 1.58
CA LEU A 203 -15.28 -0.89 2.38
C LEU A 203 -14.25 0.25 2.40
N HIS A 204 -14.15 0.90 3.56
CA HIS A 204 -13.20 1.97 3.91
C HIS A 204 -13.05 3.08 2.85
N GLY A 205 -14.18 3.62 2.41
CA GLY A 205 -14.24 4.79 1.54
C GLY A 205 -14.33 4.50 0.03
N TYR A 206 -14.35 3.24 -0.36
CA TYR A 206 -14.69 2.81 -1.72
C TYR A 206 -15.93 1.94 -1.69
N THR A 207 -16.73 2.03 -2.75
CA THR A 207 -17.81 1.08 -3.02
C THR A 207 -17.31 0.08 -4.06
N TRP A 208 -17.41 -1.19 -3.72
CA TRP A 208 -16.96 -2.29 -4.56
C TRP A 208 -18.16 -3.12 -4.97
N ALA A 209 -18.40 -3.33 -6.26
CA ALA A 209 -19.29 -4.39 -6.69
C ALA A 209 -18.58 -5.72 -6.43
N ILE A 210 -19.10 -6.48 -5.47
CA ILE A 210 -18.54 -7.75 -5.02
C ILE A 210 -19.56 -8.85 -5.30
N THR A 211 -19.07 -9.94 -5.86
CA THR A 211 -19.85 -11.15 -6.09
C THR A 211 -19.50 -12.18 -5.04
N PHE A 212 -20.52 -12.66 -4.33
CA PHE A 212 -20.42 -13.68 -3.32
C PHE A 212 -21.18 -14.94 -3.73
N THR A 213 -20.64 -16.09 -3.37
CA THR A 213 -21.38 -17.36 -3.33
C THR A 213 -21.59 -17.74 -1.88
N LYS A 214 -22.82 -18.14 -1.51
CA LYS A 214 -23.10 -18.64 -0.17
C LYS A 214 -22.62 -20.08 -0.02
N ARG A 215 -21.79 -20.33 0.99
CA ARG A 215 -21.33 -21.68 1.38
C ARG A 215 -21.32 -21.77 2.90
N ASP A 216 -21.92 -22.84 3.43
CA ASP A 216 -22.00 -23.14 4.87
C ASP A 216 -22.52 -21.94 5.69
N GLY A 217 -23.51 -21.21 5.17
CA GLY A 217 -24.10 -20.04 5.83
C GLY A 217 -23.26 -18.75 5.76
N ALA A 218 -22.11 -18.74 5.09
CA ALA A 218 -21.26 -17.57 4.90
C ALA A 218 -21.16 -17.18 3.42
N LEU A 219 -20.85 -15.92 3.15
CA LEU A 219 -20.61 -15.42 1.80
C LEU A 219 -19.11 -15.44 1.49
N HIS A 220 -18.72 -15.97 0.33
CA HIS A 220 -17.33 -16.01 -0.12
C HIS A 220 -17.16 -15.32 -1.48
N SER A 221 -16.19 -14.41 -1.59
CA SER A 221 -15.81 -13.79 -2.86
C SER A 221 -14.75 -14.62 -3.58
N ASP A 222 -15.07 -15.02 -4.81
CA ASP A 222 -14.19 -15.82 -5.68
C ASP A 222 -13.88 -15.10 -7.01
N GLU A 223 -14.36 -13.86 -7.18
CA GLU A 223 -14.24 -13.08 -8.42
C GLU A 223 -13.56 -11.72 -8.16
N PRO A 224 -12.91 -11.11 -9.18
CA PRO A 224 -12.32 -9.78 -9.06
C PRO A 224 -13.31 -8.73 -8.58
N LEU A 225 -12.84 -7.81 -7.74
CA LEU A 225 -13.63 -6.70 -7.23
C LEU A 225 -13.66 -5.56 -8.25
N ILE A 226 -14.82 -4.92 -8.42
CA ILE A 226 -14.98 -3.79 -9.32
C ILE A 226 -15.24 -2.53 -8.49
N VAL A 227 -14.36 -1.54 -8.55
CA VAL A 227 -14.64 -0.23 -7.94
C VAL A 227 -15.77 0.44 -8.71
N CYS A 228 -16.80 0.88 -8.01
CA CYS A 228 -18.00 1.45 -8.62
C CYS A 228 -18.61 2.57 -7.78
N GLY A 229 -19.63 3.23 -8.33
CA GLY A 229 -20.42 4.23 -7.65
C GLY A 229 -21.92 3.98 -7.83
N PHE A 230 -22.68 4.07 -6.75
CA PHE A 230 -24.13 3.92 -6.73
C PHE A 230 -24.77 5.03 -5.90
N VAL A 231 -26.08 5.22 -6.05
CA VAL A 231 -26.84 6.08 -5.14
C VAL A 231 -26.81 5.48 -3.73
N ALA A 232 -26.72 6.34 -2.71
CA ALA A 232 -26.59 5.91 -1.32
C ALA A 232 -27.83 5.14 -0.87
N MET A 233 -27.62 4.04 -0.13
CA MET A 233 -28.68 3.34 0.60
C MET A 233 -29.45 4.31 1.51
N GLN A 234 -30.77 4.16 1.55
CA GLN A 234 -31.69 4.94 2.39
C GLN A 234 -32.37 4.02 3.41
N GLY A 235 -33.13 4.59 4.34
CA GLY A 235 -33.85 3.83 5.35
C GLY A 235 -32.97 3.34 6.49
N ALA A 236 -33.33 2.21 7.09
CA ALA A 236 -32.61 1.63 8.22
C ALA A 236 -31.18 1.24 7.83
N GLY A 237 -30.96 0.74 6.62
CA GLY A 237 -29.64 0.40 6.08
C GLY A 237 -28.76 1.61 5.69
N ALA A 238 -29.27 2.85 5.82
CA ALA A 238 -28.49 4.04 5.54
C ALA A 238 -27.29 4.15 6.49
N TRP A 239 -26.16 4.59 5.92
CA TRP A 239 -24.92 4.77 6.65
C TRP A 239 -24.25 6.09 6.30
N THR A 240 -23.61 6.71 7.29
CA THR A 240 -22.84 7.95 7.12
C THR A 240 -21.49 7.82 7.80
N ALA A 241 -20.44 8.23 7.07
CA ALA A 241 -19.09 8.22 7.62
C ALA A 241 -18.96 9.15 8.82
N ASN A 242 -18.14 8.74 9.79
CA ASN A 242 -17.78 9.60 10.90
C ASN A 242 -16.76 10.64 10.45
N ARG A 243 -17.26 11.73 9.84
CA ARG A 243 -16.44 12.85 9.35
C ARG A 243 -16.16 13.83 10.46
N ARG A 244 -14.87 14.15 10.67
CA ARG A 244 -14.39 15.20 11.56
C ARG A 244 -13.59 16.21 10.75
N THR A 245 -13.74 17.48 11.08
CA THR A 245 -12.98 18.58 10.45
C THR A 245 -11.87 19.01 11.38
N ILE A 246 -10.65 19.10 10.88
CA ILE A 246 -9.53 19.69 11.62
C ILE A 246 -9.76 21.21 11.67
N PRO A 247 -9.93 21.81 12.87
CA PRO A 247 -10.35 23.20 13.01
C PRO A 247 -9.45 24.19 12.25
N GLY A 248 -10.06 25.07 11.44
CA GLY A 248 -9.35 26.16 10.76
C GLY A 248 -8.46 25.75 9.58
N THR A 249 -8.53 24.49 9.12
CA THR A 249 -7.64 23.99 8.05
C THR A 249 -8.34 23.60 6.75
N GLY A 250 -9.67 23.45 6.78
CA GLY A 250 -10.43 22.90 5.64
C GLY A 250 -10.10 21.43 5.33
N VAL A 251 -9.40 20.72 6.24
CA VAL A 251 -9.11 19.28 6.12
C VAL A 251 -10.13 18.48 6.91
N HIS A 252 -10.59 17.37 6.33
CA HIS A 252 -11.55 16.47 6.96
C HIS A 252 -11.01 15.04 6.96
N LEU A 253 -11.24 14.35 8.07
CA LEU A 253 -10.91 12.94 8.25
C LEU A 253 -12.21 12.17 8.46
N SER A 254 -12.38 11.08 7.73
CA SER A 254 -13.58 10.25 7.77
C SER A 254 -13.22 8.82 8.13
N TRP A 255 -13.79 8.32 9.23
CA TRP A 255 -13.69 6.91 9.61
C TRP A 255 -14.97 6.19 9.18
N GLU A 256 -14.78 5.01 8.57
CA GLU A 256 -15.90 4.14 8.26
C GLU A 256 -16.37 3.41 9.52
N ASP A 257 -15.43 2.70 10.14
CA ASP A 257 -15.67 1.90 11.34
C ASP A 257 -14.77 2.37 12.49
N GLY A 258 -15.08 1.90 13.70
CA GLY A 258 -14.31 2.20 14.91
C GLY A 258 -14.65 3.54 15.57
N THR A 259 -13.95 3.83 16.67
CA THR A 259 -14.13 5.09 17.40
C THR A 259 -13.31 6.19 16.69
N PRO A 260 -13.94 7.27 16.21
CA PRO A 260 -13.21 8.37 15.57
C PRO A 260 -12.23 9.00 16.56
N LEU A 261 -11.01 9.23 16.11
CA LEU A 261 -9.97 9.84 16.94
C LEU A 261 -10.19 11.36 17.08
N PRO A 262 -9.82 11.98 18.22
CA PRO A 262 -9.86 13.44 18.37
C PRO A 262 -8.96 14.13 17.32
N VAL A 263 -9.51 15.10 16.60
CA VAL A 263 -8.79 15.81 15.52
C VAL A 263 -8.44 17.26 15.86
N ASP A 264 -8.95 17.79 16.97
CA ASP A 264 -8.81 19.22 17.33
C ASP A 264 -7.34 19.62 17.53
N GLN A 265 -6.51 18.68 17.96
CA GLN A 265 -5.07 18.87 18.20
C GLN A 265 -4.20 18.73 16.94
N LEU A 266 -4.78 18.42 15.77
CA LEU A 266 -4.04 18.22 14.53
C LEU A 266 -3.76 19.50 13.75
N ALA A 267 -4.47 20.59 14.03
CA ALA A 267 -4.28 21.85 13.30
C ALA A 267 -2.82 22.34 13.30
N PRO A 268 -2.06 22.31 14.43
CA PRO A 268 -0.64 22.68 14.43
C PRO A 268 0.23 21.77 13.57
N ALA A 269 -0.13 20.48 13.40
CA ALA A 269 0.64 19.52 12.62
C ALA A 269 0.70 19.90 11.14
N LEU A 270 -0.35 20.57 10.65
CA LEU A 270 -0.55 20.98 9.28
C LEU A 270 0.08 22.34 8.94
N THR A 271 0.69 23.04 9.91
CA THR A 271 1.37 24.32 9.66
C THR A 271 2.83 24.17 9.22
N ARG A 272 3.37 22.95 9.30
CA ARG A 272 4.76 22.63 8.94
C ARG A 272 4.79 21.86 7.62
N GLU A 273 5.93 21.95 6.91
CA GLU A 273 6.18 21.06 5.77
C GLU A 273 6.18 19.60 6.24
N PRO A 274 5.60 18.68 5.45
CA PRO A 274 5.61 17.26 5.79
C PRO A 274 7.00 16.67 5.64
N VAL A 275 7.31 15.68 6.48
CA VAL A 275 8.39 14.73 6.20
C VAL A 275 7.89 13.75 5.15
N VAL A 276 8.69 13.49 4.12
CA VAL A 276 8.36 12.53 3.06
C VAL A 276 9.10 11.22 3.30
N ALA A 277 8.34 10.13 3.42
CA ALA A 277 8.87 8.77 3.37
C ALA A 277 8.67 8.21 1.96
N HIS A 278 9.77 7.96 1.27
CA HIS A 278 9.80 7.35 -0.06
C HIS A 278 9.65 5.83 0.05
N THR A 279 8.70 5.26 -0.70
CA THR A 279 8.45 3.80 -0.70
C THR A 279 9.14 3.11 -1.87
N GLN A 280 9.47 3.87 -2.93
CA GLN A 280 10.02 3.41 -4.21
C GLN A 280 9.13 2.41 -4.94
N VAL A 281 7.88 2.27 -4.50
CA VAL A 281 6.88 1.49 -5.21
C VAL A 281 6.38 2.33 -6.37
N ILE A 282 6.80 1.94 -7.58
CA ILE A 282 6.45 2.64 -8.81
C ILE A 282 5.11 2.11 -9.35
N VAL A 283 4.27 3.03 -9.80
CA VAL A 283 2.99 2.78 -10.48
C VAL A 283 2.91 3.59 -11.77
N ARG A 284 2.16 3.06 -12.73
CA ARG A 284 1.81 3.81 -13.96
C ARG A 284 0.67 4.79 -13.68
N GLY A 285 0.60 5.88 -14.43
CA GLY A 285 -0.36 6.96 -14.17
C GLY A 285 -1.85 6.58 -14.24
N GLN A 286 -2.20 5.41 -14.77
CA GLN A 286 -3.58 4.88 -14.82
C GLN A 286 -3.71 3.54 -14.10
N GLU A 287 -2.71 3.12 -13.33
CA GLU A 287 -2.78 1.89 -12.57
C GLU A 287 -3.71 2.05 -11.35
N PRO A 288 -4.73 1.18 -11.19
CA PRO A 288 -5.62 1.25 -10.04
C PRO A 288 -4.90 0.80 -8.78
N PHE A 289 -5.06 1.55 -7.69
CA PHE A 289 -4.46 1.23 -6.39
C PHE A 289 -5.48 1.19 -5.24
N ASP A 290 -6.76 1.03 -5.58
CA ASP A 290 -7.85 0.93 -4.61
C ASP A 290 -7.68 -0.28 -3.69
N ALA A 291 -7.08 -1.37 -4.20
CA ALA A 291 -6.72 -2.55 -3.42
C ALA A 291 -5.66 -2.25 -2.34
N LEU A 292 -4.65 -1.42 -2.65
CA LEU A 292 -3.69 -0.95 -1.64
C LEU A 292 -4.41 -0.17 -0.54
N THR A 293 -5.38 0.69 -0.90
CA THR A 293 -6.15 1.42 0.12
C THR A 293 -6.92 0.48 1.03
N LEU A 294 -7.59 -0.53 0.47
CA LEU A 294 -8.32 -1.53 1.25
C LEU A 294 -7.38 -2.36 2.15
N TYR A 295 -6.19 -2.69 1.65
CA TYR A 295 -5.15 -3.34 2.45
C TYR A 295 -4.74 -2.46 3.64
N LEU A 296 -4.38 -1.20 3.39
CA LEU A 296 -3.98 -0.25 4.43
C LEU A 296 -5.07 -0.06 5.50
N ALA A 297 -6.34 -0.07 5.10
CA ALA A 297 -7.46 0.04 6.03
C ALA A 297 -7.52 -1.08 7.07
N GLY A 298 -7.17 -2.32 6.67
CA GLY A 298 -7.14 -3.45 7.59
C GLY A 298 -5.79 -3.65 8.30
N ALA A 299 -4.70 -3.12 7.72
CA ALA A 299 -3.35 -3.25 8.27
C ALA A 299 -2.99 -2.16 9.29
N LEU A 300 -3.62 -0.97 9.20
CA LEU A 300 -3.27 0.19 10.01
C LEU A 300 -4.42 0.59 10.94
N PRO A 301 -4.30 0.35 12.26
CA PRO A 301 -5.25 0.88 13.23
C PRO A 301 -5.37 2.40 13.12
N GLY A 302 -6.59 2.93 13.24
CA GLY A 302 -6.85 4.36 13.09
C GLY A 302 -6.79 4.89 11.66
N PHE A 303 -6.80 4.00 10.65
CA PHE A 303 -6.98 4.37 9.24
C PHE A 303 -8.23 5.23 9.04
N CYS A 304 -8.09 6.27 8.21
CA CYS A 304 -9.16 7.16 7.81
C CYS A 304 -8.99 7.63 6.37
N ARG A 305 -10.06 8.22 5.84
CA ARG A 305 -10.06 8.89 4.54
C ARG A 305 -9.93 10.39 4.74
N LEU A 306 -8.97 11.00 4.05
CA LEU A 306 -8.67 12.42 4.13
C LEU A 306 -9.29 13.15 2.93
N SER A 307 -10.08 14.19 3.19
CA SER A 307 -10.63 15.11 2.19
C SER A 307 -10.39 16.58 2.57
N VAL A 308 -10.60 17.50 1.63
CA VAL A 308 -10.33 18.94 1.77
C VAL A 308 -11.44 19.69 1.08
N ASP A 309 -11.74 20.88 1.59
CA ASP A 309 -12.72 21.75 0.95
C ASP A 309 -12.27 22.14 -0.47
N PRO A 310 -13.15 22.04 -1.48
CA PRO A 310 -12.81 22.27 -2.89
C PRO A 310 -12.42 23.73 -3.20
N ASP A 311 -12.88 24.70 -2.39
CA ASP A 311 -12.66 26.13 -2.59
C ASP A 311 -11.59 26.74 -1.65
N GLY A 312 -10.90 25.89 -0.89
CA GLY A 312 -9.91 26.36 0.07
C GLY A 312 -8.54 26.57 -0.58
N GLU A 313 -7.96 27.78 -0.45
CA GLU A 313 -6.50 27.99 -0.54
C GLU A 313 -5.84 27.32 0.68
N ASN A 314 -5.96 26.00 0.77
CA ASN A 314 -5.43 25.21 1.86
C ASN A 314 -4.00 24.86 1.45
N GLY A 315 -3.07 25.83 1.55
CA GLY A 315 -1.64 25.71 1.18
C GLY A 315 -0.87 24.56 1.85
N VAL A 316 -1.58 23.69 2.59
CA VAL A 316 -1.12 22.47 3.23
C VAL A 316 -1.24 21.25 2.29
N LEU A 317 -2.22 21.22 1.37
CA LEU A 317 -2.60 20.04 0.55
C LEU A 317 -3.19 20.41 -0.84
N ASN A 318 -2.65 21.43 -1.52
CA ASN A 318 -3.19 21.96 -2.78
C ASN A 318 -2.18 21.83 -3.95
N PRO A 319 -2.59 21.31 -5.12
CA PRO A 319 -3.89 20.73 -5.43
C PRO A 319 -4.13 19.35 -4.80
N PRO A 320 -5.37 19.04 -4.39
CA PRO A 320 -5.72 17.68 -4.03
C PRO A 320 -5.50 16.76 -5.26
N PRO A 321 -4.82 15.60 -5.09
CA PRO A 321 -4.66 14.60 -6.15
C PRO A 321 -5.98 14.21 -6.84
N LYS A 322 -5.90 13.77 -8.11
CA LYS A 322 -7.07 13.38 -8.93
C LYS A 322 -7.95 12.27 -8.33
N HIS A 323 -7.45 11.47 -7.39
CA HIS A 323 -8.13 10.29 -6.82
C HIS A 323 -8.43 10.48 -5.33
N TRP A 324 -9.31 11.43 -5.00
CA TRP A 324 -9.70 11.77 -3.62
C TRP A 324 -11.08 11.24 -3.24
N PRO A 325 -11.33 10.93 -1.95
CA PRO A 325 -10.48 11.17 -0.75
C PRO A 325 -9.22 10.28 -0.67
N GLY A 326 -8.19 10.68 0.07
CA GLY A 326 -6.91 9.96 0.20
C GLY A 326 -6.84 9.02 1.42
N ALA A 327 -5.94 8.03 1.40
CA ALA A 327 -5.65 7.16 2.55
C ALA A 327 -4.79 7.88 3.61
N ALA A 328 -5.18 7.82 4.87
CA ALA A 328 -4.46 8.47 5.97
C ALA A 328 -4.53 7.68 7.29
N ILE A 329 -3.59 7.95 8.20
CA ILE A 329 -3.61 7.49 9.59
C ILE A 329 -3.35 8.64 10.55
N VAL A 330 -3.90 8.54 11.75
CA VAL A 330 -3.67 9.50 12.85
C VAL A 330 -2.92 8.82 13.99
N ARG A 331 -1.90 9.49 14.52
CA ARG A 331 -1.08 9.06 15.66
C ARG A 331 -0.91 10.21 16.63
N GLY A 332 -1.77 10.28 17.67
CA GLY A 332 -1.76 11.36 18.64
C GLY A 332 -1.96 12.73 17.98
N THR A 333 -0.95 13.59 18.03
CA THR A 333 -0.94 14.94 17.41
C THR A 333 -0.31 14.95 16.01
N SER A 334 -0.07 13.78 15.42
CA SER A 334 0.55 13.61 14.10
C SER A 334 -0.36 12.83 13.16
N LEU A 335 -0.11 12.99 11.86
CA LEU A 335 -0.93 12.42 10.78
C LEU A 335 0.02 11.97 9.66
N ALA A 336 -0.27 10.87 8.99
CA ALA A 336 0.40 10.50 7.75
C ALA A 336 -0.61 10.18 6.65
N ARG A 337 -0.29 10.51 5.40
CA ARG A 337 -1.14 10.21 4.24
C ARG A 337 -0.34 9.60 3.12
N LEU A 338 -0.98 8.70 2.38
CA LEU A 338 -0.46 8.21 1.11
C LEU A 338 -0.59 9.30 0.03
N ALA A 339 0.43 9.40 -0.81
CA ALA A 339 0.47 10.29 -1.96
C ALA A 339 1.16 9.60 -3.14
N THR A 340 1.06 10.20 -4.31
CA THR A 340 1.87 9.83 -5.48
C THR A 340 2.68 11.02 -5.94
N GLU A 341 3.95 10.80 -6.25
CA GLU A 341 4.86 11.80 -6.81
C GLU A 341 5.34 11.36 -8.19
N ARG A 342 5.28 12.25 -9.17
CA ARG A 342 5.67 11.94 -10.55
C ARG A 342 7.18 11.88 -10.66
N ILE A 343 7.71 10.77 -11.16
CA ILE A 343 9.16 10.54 -11.33
C ILE A 343 9.60 10.54 -12.80
N GLY A 344 8.67 10.43 -13.76
CA GLY A 344 9.00 10.44 -15.18
C GLY A 344 7.77 10.31 -16.09
N ASP A 345 8.00 10.22 -17.40
CA ASP A 345 6.94 10.11 -18.43
C ASP A 345 6.49 8.66 -18.70
N GLY A 346 7.32 7.67 -18.36
CA GLY A 346 7.06 6.26 -18.66
C GLY A 346 7.08 5.92 -20.16
N ASP A 347 7.15 4.64 -20.49
CA ASP A 347 7.22 4.19 -21.90
C ASP A 347 5.90 4.41 -22.67
N ASP A 348 4.79 4.50 -21.95
CA ASP A 348 3.44 4.68 -22.49
C ASP A 348 2.98 6.14 -22.54
N GLY A 349 3.82 7.08 -22.08
CA GLY A 349 3.50 8.50 -22.00
C GLY A 349 2.47 8.87 -20.92
N ASN A 350 2.00 7.92 -20.10
CA ASN A 350 1.00 8.16 -19.05
C ASN A 350 1.62 8.65 -17.73
N GLY A 351 2.95 8.72 -17.65
CA GLY A 351 3.71 9.08 -16.46
C GLY A 351 4.00 7.89 -15.55
N LEU A 352 5.17 7.91 -14.93
CA LEU A 352 5.54 7.04 -13.82
C LEU A 352 5.47 7.83 -12.52
N TYR A 353 4.92 7.19 -11.50
CA TYR A 353 4.73 7.78 -10.19
C TYR A 353 5.27 6.85 -9.11
N GLU A 354 5.82 7.43 -8.06
CA GLU A 354 6.18 6.72 -6.82
C GLU A 354 5.05 6.88 -5.81
N PHE A 355 4.68 5.81 -5.10
CA PHE A 355 3.97 5.99 -3.84
C PHE A 355 4.91 6.60 -2.80
N VAL A 356 4.49 7.70 -2.19
CA VAL A 356 5.20 8.32 -1.07
C VAL A 356 4.23 8.53 0.07
N VAL A 357 4.75 8.66 1.29
CA VAL A 357 3.95 8.97 2.47
C VAL A 357 4.37 10.29 3.06
N HIS A 358 3.42 11.23 3.17
CA HIS A 358 3.66 12.53 3.78
C HIS A 358 3.24 12.50 5.24
N GLY A 359 4.17 12.75 6.15
CA GLY A 359 3.98 12.78 7.59
C GLY A 359 3.99 14.21 8.16
N TYR A 360 2.94 14.55 8.89
CA TYR A 360 2.68 15.86 9.49
C TYR A 360 2.73 15.79 11.01
N GLY A 361 3.24 16.84 11.65
CA GLY A 361 3.32 16.95 13.11
C GLY A 361 4.62 16.41 13.73
N PRO A 362 4.76 16.50 15.07
CA PRO A 362 6.01 16.22 15.78
C PRO A 362 6.52 14.77 15.60
N HIS A 363 5.61 13.82 15.38
CA HIS A 363 5.90 12.41 15.13
C HIS A 363 5.43 11.96 13.75
N GLY A 364 5.27 12.90 12.81
CA GLY A 364 4.82 12.63 11.44
C GLY A 364 5.73 11.63 10.72
N HIS A 365 7.04 11.67 10.96
CA HIS A 365 8.01 10.74 10.38
C HIS A 365 7.75 9.27 10.80
N LEU A 366 7.37 9.01 12.06
CA LEU A 366 7.06 7.65 12.53
C LEU A 366 5.78 7.12 11.87
N ALA A 367 4.74 7.96 11.81
CA ALA A 367 3.50 7.59 11.13
C ALA A 367 3.71 7.38 9.62
N ALA A 368 4.56 8.21 8.99
CA ALA A 368 4.89 8.06 7.58
C ALA A 368 5.65 6.75 7.31
N GLN A 369 6.63 6.43 8.15
CA GLN A 369 7.37 5.18 8.07
C GLN A 369 6.47 3.96 8.28
N GLU A 370 5.58 3.98 9.29
CA GLU A 370 4.65 2.88 9.57
C GLU A 370 3.76 2.57 8.34
N MET A 371 3.21 3.60 7.69
CA MET A 371 2.41 3.41 6.47
C MET A 371 3.28 2.97 5.29
N ALA A 372 4.47 3.53 5.11
CA ALA A 372 5.40 3.14 4.04
C ALA A 372 5.80 1.67 4.16
N GLU A 373 6.04 1.17 5.37
CA GLU A 373 6.32 -0.24 5.64
C GLU A 373 5.15 -1.15 5.21
N GLN A 374 3.90 -0.70 5.39
CA GLN A 374 2.72 -1.43 4.92
C GLN A 374 2.56 -1.38 3.40
N VAL A 375 2.88 -0.27 2.75
CA VAL A 375 2.91 -0.18 1.27
C VAL A 375 3.94 -1.16 0.70
N LEU A 376 5.13 -1.24 1.30
CA LEU A 376 6.18 -2.18 0.93
C LEU A 376 5.81 -3.64 1.22
N HIS A 377 5.07 -3.90 2.30
CA HIS A 377 4.56 -5.24 2.59
C HIS A 377 3.53 -5.68 1.54
N TRP A 378 2.61 -4.79 1.18
CA TRP A 378 1.62 -5.04 0.14
C TRP A 378 2.26 -5.27 -1.23
N GLN A 379 3.25 -4.45 -1.60
CA GLN A 379 4.01 -4.59 -2.85
C GLN A 379 4.61 -5.99 -2.99
N ARG A 380 5.29 -6.46 -1.94
CA ARG A 380 6.04 -7.73 -1.97
C ARG A 380 5.14 -8.96 -1.95
N ASN A 381 4.00 -8.87 -1.26
CA ASN A 381 3.22 -10.06 -0.93
C ASN A 381 1.87 -10.13 -1.62
N HIS A 382 1.27 -9.00 -1.99
CA HIS A 382 -0.16 -8.95 -2.29
C HIS A 382 -0.52 -8.26 -3.60
N ARG A 383 0.27 -7.29 -4.07
CA ARG A 383 -0.04 -6.50 -5.29
C ARG A 383 -0.29 -7.38 -6.52
N ALA A 384 0.45 -8.47 -6.65
CA ALA A 384 0.34 -9.39 -7.78
C ALA A 384 -0.90 -10.30 -7.73
N ALA A 385 -1.60 -10.37 -6.59
CA ALA A 385 -2.82 -11.15 -6.50
C ALA A 385 -3.90 -10.55 -7.42
N LEU A 386 -4.71 -11.41 -8.05
CA LEU A 386 -5.83 -10.96 -8.89
C LEU A 386 -6.85 -10.14 -8.07
N CYS A 387 -7.15 -10.60 -6.85
CA CYS A 387 -8.00 -9.90 -5.91
C CYS A 387 -7.82 -10.45 -4.49
N PRO A 388 -8.17 -9.68 -3.45
CA PRO A 388 -8.31 -10.23 -2.10
C PRO A 388 -9.54 -11.16 -2.02
N ARG A 389 -9.52 -12.08 -1.06
CA ARG A 389 -10.64 -12.98 -0.76
C ARG A 389 -11.44 -12.44 0.41
N ILE A 390 -12.70 -12.15 0.20
CA ILE A 390 -13.59 -11.59 1.21
C ILE A 390 -14.54 -12.69 1.66
N THR A 391 -14.60 -12.91 2.97
CA THR A 391 -15.60 -13.77 3.60
C THR A 391 -16.48 -12.93 4.49
N VAL A 392 -17.80 -13.09 4.38
CA VAL A 392 -18.77 -12.35 5.21
C VAL A 392 -19.61 -13.36 5.98
N HIS A 393 -19.55 -13.26 7.30
CA HIS A 393 -20.36 -14.07 8.22
C HIS A 393 -21.47 -13.21 8.82
N PRO A 394 -22.69 -13.75 9.00
CA PRO A 394 -23.67 -13.13 9.89
C PRO A 394 -23.09 -12.98 11.30
N LEU A 395 -23.37 -11.87 11.97
CA LEU A 395 -23.07 -11.71 13.40
C LEU A 395 -24.13 -12.48 14.21
N ALA A 396 -23.67 -13.30 15.17
CA ALA A 396 -24.59 -13.96 16.08
C ALA A 396 -25.08 -13.00 17.18
N ASP A 397 -26.28 -13.25 17.72
CA ASP A 397 -26.77 -12.53 18.89
C ASP A 397 -25.78 -12.65 20.05
N GLY A 398 -25.18 -11.53 20.47
CA GLY A 398 -24.23 -11.47 21.58
C GLY A 398 -22.76 -11.60 21.21
N ASP A 399 -22.40 -11.67 19.93
CA ASP A 399 -21.01 -11.46 19.50
C ASP A 399 -20.56 -10.06 19.92
N ASP A 400 -19.52 -9.97 20.75
CA ASP A 400 -18.94 -8.69 21.17
C ASP A 400 -18.10 -8.10 20.01
N PRO A 401 -18.51 -6.98 19.39
CA PRO A 401 -17.74 -6.32 18.35
C PRO A 401 -16.32 -5.95 18.79
N ALA A 402 -16.10 -5.73 20.09
CA ALA A 402 -14.80 -5.39 20.65
C ALA A 402 -13.84 -6.59 20.72
N SER A 403 -14.35 -7.83 20.77
CA SER A 403 -13.51 -9.04 20.93
C SER A 403 -12.66 -9.37 19.70
N THR A 404 -13.06 -8.88 18.52
CA THR A 404 -12.36 -9.11 17.24
C THR A 404 -11.78 -7.84 16.62
N ALA A 405 -11.98 -6.68 17.25
CA ALA A 405 -11.54 -5.37 16.72
C ALA A 405 -10.02 -5.26 16.52
N ASP A 406 -9.24 -6.14 17.15
CA ASP A 406 -7.77 -6.16 17.06
C ASP A 406 -7.24 -7.12 15.98
N SER A 407 -8.11 -7.83 15.25
CA SER A 407 -7.68 -8.72 14.16
C SER A 407 -7.51 -7.93 12.86
N ALA A 408 -6.28 -7.88 12.34
CA ALA A 408 -5.99 -7.22 11.07
C ALA A 408 -6.90 -7.73 9.95
N HIS A 409 -7.39 -6.81 9.13
CA HIS A 409 -8.28 -7.08 7.99
C HIS A 409 -9.63 -7.77 8.34
N VAL A 410 -10.09 -7.64 9.59
CA VAL A 410 -11.44 -8.03 10.00
C VAL A 410 -12.24 -6.78 10.36
N PHE A 411 -13.38 -6.57 9.70
CA PHE A 411 -14.26 -5.43 9.89
C PHE A 411 -15.61 -5.91 10.43
N VAL A 412 -16.08 -5.29 11.50
CA VAL A 412 -17.38 -5.61 12.11
C VAL A 412 -18.37 -4.52 11.73
N LYS A 413 -19.44 -4.92 11.05
CA LYS A 413 -20.55 -4.07 10.64
C LYS A 413 -21.74 -4.31 11.58
N ARG A 414 -22.95 -3.87 11.21
CA ARG A 414 -24.15 -4.02 12.06
C ARG A 414 -24.67 -5.45 12.10
N HIS A 415 -24.70 -6.12 10.96
CA HIS A 415 -25.24 -7.46 10.75
C HIS A 415 -24.16 -8.48 10.44
N THR A 416 -22.98 -8.03 10.01
CA THR A 416 -21.96 -8.93 9.48
C THR A 416 -20.57 -8.68 10.01
N ARG A 417 -19.76 -9.74 10.00
CA ARG A 417 -18.31 -9.70 10.14
C ARG A 417 -17.69 -9.98 8.78
N VAL A 418 -16.94 -9.01 8.27
CA VAL A 418 -16.23 -9.08 6.98
C VAL A 418 -14.76 -9.36 7.25
N ALA A 419 -14.25 -10.49 6.77
CA ALA A 419 -12.83 -10.83 6.84
C ALA A 419 -12.21 -10.76 5.44
N ILE A 420 -11.10 -10.05 5.30
CA ILE A 420 -10.36 -9.93 4.04
C ILE A 420 -9.05 -10.70 4.13
N GLY A 421 -8.98 -11.81 3.41
CA GLY A 421 -7.76 -12.58 3.19
C GLY A 421 -6.97 -12.02 2.02
N TRP A 422 -5.70 -11.69 2.25
CA TRP A 422 -4.76 -11.26 1.21
C TRP A 422 -3.88 -12.43 0.78
N PRO A 423 -4.06 -13.00 -0.42
CA PRO A 423 -3.20 -14.06 -0.91
C PRO A 423 -1.74 -13.59 -0.95
N ILE A 424 -0.82 -14.45 -0.50
CA ILE A 424 0.61 -14.21 -0.63
C ILE A 424 1.04 -14.74 -2.00
N ILE A 425 1.47 -13.84 -2.87
CA ILE A 425 2.14 -14.18 -4.13
C ILE A 425 3.64 -14.07 -3.87
N PRO A 426 4.39 -15.18 -3.92
CA PRO A 426 5.80 -15.15 -3.61
C PRO A 426 6.58 -14.44 -4.71
N GLY A 427 7.61 -13.68 -4.34
CA GLY A 427 8.65 -13.27 -5.28
C GLY A 427 9.44 -14.48 -5.80
N THR A 428 10.38 -14.25 -6.70
CA THR A 428 11.19 -15.32 -7.29
C THR A 428 12.67 -15.02 -7.22
N ALA A 429 13.47 -16.07 -7.09
CA ALA A 429 14.92 -15.95 -7.14
C ALA A 429 15.58 -17.16 -7.79
N ALA A 430 16.71 -16.95 -8.46
CA ALA A 430 17.50 -17.98 -9.10
C ALA A 430 18.76 -18.28 -8.29
N LEU A 431 18.87 -19.53 -7.85
CA LEU A 431 20.09 -20.15 -7.36
C LEU A 431 20.81 -20.81 -8.54
N LEU A 432 21.80 -20.11 -9.11
CA LEU A 432 22.56 -20.62 -10.25
C LEU A 432 23.89 -21.19 -9.78
N THR A 433 24.19 -22.42 -10.21
CA THR A 433 25.47 -23.11 -9.94
C THR A 433 26.24 -23.38 -11.22
N ASP A 434 27.57 -23.33 -11.16
CA ASP A 434 28.43 -23.81 -12.24
C ASP A 434 28.95 -25.23 -11.98
N ASP A 435 29.68 -25.80 -12.94
CA ASP A 435 30.24 -27.15 -12.87
C ASP A 435 31.30 -27.30 -11.75
N ASP A 436 31.86 -26.19 -11.26
CA ASP A 436 32.80 -26.15 -10.13
C ASP A 436 32.10 -26.04 -8.76
N GLY A 437 30.76 -26.00 -8.74
CA GLY A 437 29.96 -25.87 -7.52
C GLY A 437 29.97 -24.47 -6.91
N ARG A 438 30.32 -23.43 -7.69
CA ARG A 438 30.20 -22.02 -7.29
C ARG A 438 28.79 -21.51 -7.53
N TYR A 439 28.42 -20.46 -6.82
CA TYR A 439 27.13 -19.78 -6.91
C TYR A 439 27.26 -18.41 -7.57
N LEU A 440 26.38 -18.09 -8.52
CA LEU A 440 26.34 -16.76 -9.12
C LEU A 440 25.54 -15.82 -8.20
N LEU A 441 26.18 -14.75 -7.75
CA LEU A 441 25.56 -13.70 -6.94
C LEU A 441 25.71 -12.35 -7.63
N HIS A 442 24.74 -11.47 -7.43
CA HIS A 442 24.85 -10.07 -7.80
C HIS A 442 25.07 -9.18 -6.56
N LEU A 443 25.85 -8.12 -6.70
CA LEU A 443 25.95 -7.05 -5.72
C LEU A 443 24.86 -6.03 -6.04
N ARG A 444 23.90 -5.91 -5.13
CA ARG A 444 22.82 -4.92 -5.22
C ARG A 444 23.38 -3.51 -5.10
N SER A 445 22.84 -2.60 -5.90
CA SER A 445 23.23 -1.19 -5.81
C SER A 445 22.96 -0.61 -4.43
N ALA A 446 24.00 -0.07 -3.80
CA ALA A 446 23.91 0.61 -2.50
C ALA A 446 23.18 1.95 -2.59
N ASN A 447 23.13 2.53 -3.79
CA ASN A 447 22.53 3.84 -4.06
C ASN A 447 21.16 3.73 -4.71
N LYS A 448 20.71 2.51 -5.02
CA LYS A 448 19.34 2.27 -5.45
C LYS A 448 18.51 1.78 -4.26
N PRO A 449 17.21 2.07 -4.27
CA PRO A 449 16.39 1.84 -3.11
C PRO A 449 15.72 0.47 -3.21
N ILE A 450 16.54 -0.56 -3.13
CA ILE A 450 16.16 -1.96 -3.37
C ILE A 450 16.26 -2.75 -2.08
N TRP A 451 15.61 -3.91 -2.01
CA TRP A 451 15.68 -4.78 -0.84
C TRP A 451 17.14 -5.11 -0.51
N ARG A 452 17.59 -4.67 0.67
CA ARG A 452 18.96 -4.86 1.19
C ARG A 452 20.03 -4.29 0.25
N PRO A 453 20.10 -2.95 0.10
CA PRO A 453 21.05 -2.31 -0.80
C PRO A 453 22.48 -2.56 -0.32
N GLY A 454 23.41 -2.73 -1.26
CA GLY A 454 24.82 -3.00 -0.96
C GLY A 454 25.11 -4.41 -0.42
N GLN A 455 24.14 -5.34 -0.48
CA GLN A 455 24.34 -6.74 -0.12
C GLN A 455 24.45 -7.63 -1.37
N TRP A 456 25.22 -8.72 -1.24
CA TRP A 456 25.23 -9.78 -2.23
C TRP A 456 23.97 -10.64 -2.10
N ALA A 457 23.35 -10.97 -3.22
CA ALA A 457 22.11 -11.71 -3.23
C ALA A 457 21.93 -12.58 -4.49
N LEU A 458 20.92 -13.44 -4.46
CA LEU A 458 20.41 -14.11 -5.65
C LEU A 458 19.73 -13.11 -6.61
N LEU A 459 19.80 -13.44 -7.90
CA LEU A 459 19.07 -12.77 -8.98
C LEU A 459 17.57 -13.06 -8.88
N GLY A 460 16.73 -12.08 -9.22
CA GLY A 460 15.27 -12.23 -9.25
C GLY A 460 14.51 -11.07 -8.62
N GLY A 461 13.19 -11.12 -8.76
CA GLY A 461 12.30 -10.04 -8.34
C GLY A 461 10.87 -10.47 -8.05
N ASN A 462 9.96 -9.50 -8.04
CA ASN A 462 8.57 -9.74 -7.69
C ASN A 462 7.84 -10.43 -8.84
N THR A 463 6.89 -11.31 -8.50
CA THR A 463 5.92 -11.78 -9.48
C THR A 463 4.92 -10.65 -9.78
N GLU A 464 4.61 -10.45 -11.06
CA GLU A 464 3.61 -9.50 -11.55
C GLU A 464 2.22 -10.14 -11.62
N GLN A 465 1.19 -9.30 -11.73
CA GLN A 465 -0.18 -9.81 -11.80
C GLN A 465 -0.42 -10.56 -13.12
N GLY A 466 -0.93 -11.80 -13.00
CA GLY A 466 -1.29 -12.63 -14.15
C GLY A 466 -0.17 -13.56 -14.66
N GLU A 467 1.05 -13.45 -14.13
CA GLU A 467 2.12 -14.41 -14.39
C GLU A 467 2.23 -15.48 -13.28
N THR A 468 2.77 -16.64 -13.67
CA THR A 468 3.21 -17.67 -12.72
C THR A 468 4.62 -17.36 -12.22
N CYS A 469 5.02 -17.90 -11.07
CA CYS A 469 6.41 -17.74 -10.58
C CYS A 469 7.45 -18.27 -11.58
N ASP A 470 7.12 -19.29 -12.37
CA ASP A 470 7.99 -19.85 -13.40
C ASP A 470 8.20 -18.88 -14.57
N GLN A 471 7.17 -18.09 -14.93
CA GLN A 471 7.28 -17.01 -15.90
C GLN A 471 8.03 -15.81 -15.30
N ALA A 472 7.74 -15.46 -14.05
CA ALA A 472 8.39 -14.37 -13.34
C ALA A 472 9.91 -14.54 -13.31
N ILE A 473 10.41 -15.71 -12.88
CA ILE A 473 11.86 -15.91 -12.79
C ILE A 473 12.55 -15.88 -14.16
N ALA A 474 11.87 -16.33 -15.22
CA ALA A 474 12.40 -16.27 -16.57
C ALA A 474 12.50 -14.83 -17.07
N ARG A 475 11.47 -14.00 -16.79
CA ARG A 475 11.46 -12.56 -17.09
C ARG A 475 12.59 -11.85 -16.33
N GLU A 476 12.67 -12.06 -15.03
CA GLU A 476 13.67 -11.41 -14.16
C GLU A 476 15.11 -11.73 -14.60
N LEU A 477 15.42 -12.98 -14.99
CA LEU A 477 16.76 -13.31 -15.50
C LEU A 477 17.07 -12.64 -16.86
N ASP A 478 16.09 -12.48 -17.73
CA ASP A 478 16.28 -11.73 -18.98
C ASP A 478 16.46 -10.22 -18.73
N GLU A 479 15.70 -9.67 -17.80
CA GLU A 479 15.77 -8.27 -17.40
C GLU A 479 17.08 -7.93 -16.69
N GLU A 480 17.52 -8.74 -15.71
CA GLU A 480 18.71 -8.46 -14.90
C GLU A 480 20.02 -8.82 -15.62
N ILE A 481 20.05 -9.93 -16.37
CA ILE A 481 21.29 -10.47 -16.96
C ILE A 481 21.20 -10.87 -18.45
N GLY A 482 20.05 -10.70 -19.11
CA GLY A 482 19.88 -10.98 -20.54
C GLY A 482 20.03 -12.45 -20.94
N LEU A 483 19.83 -13.39 -20.01
CA LEU A 483 20.02 -14.82 -20.24
C LEU A 483 18.78 -15.64 -19.89
N ALA A 484 18.44 -16.58 -20.76
CA ALA A 484 17.47 -17.62 -20.48
C ALA A 484 18.15 -18.87 -19.91
N VAL A 485 17.68 -19.36 -18.77
CA VAL A 485 18.17 -20.61 -18.13
C VAL A 485 17.08 -21.68 -18.24
N PRO A 486 17.14 -22.59 -19.23
CA PRO A 486 16.02 -23.50 -19.54
C PRO A 486 15.80 -24.60 -18.49
N ASP A 487 16.81 -24.94 -17.69
CA ASP A 487 16.77 -26.06 -16.74
C ASP A 487 16.42 -25.65 -15.30
N LEU A 488 15.72 -24.51 -15.11
CA LEU A 488 15.30 -24.07 -13.79
C LEU A 488 14.27 -25.03 -13.18
N THR A 489 14.54 -25.48 -11.95
CA THR A 489 13.65 -26.33 -11.17
C THR A 489 13.40 -25.74 -9.80
N GLY A 490 12.16 -25.81 -9.31
CA GLY A 490 11.85 -25.33 -7.97
C GLY A 490 12.68 -26.05 -6.90
N PHE A 491 13.38 -25.30 -6.06
CA PHE A 491 14.28 -25.83 -5.04
C PHE A 491 13.70 -25.68 -3.64
N VAL A 492 13.39 -24.45 -3.22
CA VAL A 492 12.93 -24.14 -1.85
C VAL A 492 12.01 -22.92 -1.86
N THR A 493 11.15 -22.79 -0.86
CA THR A 493 10.45 -21.55 -0.52
C THR A 493 11.15 -20.91 0.68
N LEU A 494 11.56 -19.66 0.53
CA LEU A 494 12.16 -18.87 1.59
C LEU A 494 11.08 -17.97 2.21
N ASP A 495 10.85 -18.12 3.52
CA ASP A 495 10.01 -17.21 4.30
C ASP A 495 10.90 -16.33 5.18
N THR A 496 10.82 -15.02 5.00
CA THR A 496 11.50 -14.07 5.88
C THR A 496 10.55 -13.63 6.99
N LEU A 497 11.03 -13.71 8.23
CA LEU A 497 10.33 -13.24 9.42
C LEU A 497 11.08 -12.04 10.00
N ASP A 498 10.34 -11.07 10.52
CA ASP A 498 10.93 -9.98 11.29
C ASP A 498 11.53 -10.50 12.61
N ALA A 499 12.21 -9.62 13.34
CA ALA A 499 12.87 -10.01 14.58
C ALA A 499 11.91 -10.48 15.69
N ARG A 500 10.61 -10.12 15.61
CA ARG A 500 9.53 -10.57 16.51
C ARG A 500 8.89 -11.88 16.03
N GLY A 501 9.09 -12.25 14.78
CA GLY A 501 8.59 -13.47 14.15
C GLY A 501 7.38 -13.22 13.25
N ALA A 502 7.05 -11.96 12.97
CA ALA A 502 6.00 -11.62 12.03
C ALA A 502 6.48 -11.84 10.59
N PHE A 503 5.61 -12.38 9.74
CA PHE A 503 5.92 -12.61 8.33
C PHE A 503 6.25 -11.30 7.59
N LYS A 504 7.35 -11.29 6.83
CA LYS A 504 7.81 -10.14 6.04
C LYS A 504 7.60 -10.35 4.56
N ASP A 505 8.12 -11.45 4.03
CA ASP A 505 7.96 -11.84 2.63
C ASP A 505 8.20 -13.34 2.40
N ARG A 506 7.82 -13.77 1.20
CA ARG A 506 8.04 -15.12 0.69
C ARG A 506 8.67 -15.06 -0.69
N VAL A 507 9.69 -15.87 -0.92
CA VAL A 507 10.36 -16.01 -2.21
C VAL A 507 10.42 -17.49 -2.61
N ARG A 508 10.02 -17.81 -3.85
CA ARG A 508 10.23 -19.13 -4.44
C ARG A 508 11.57 -19.15 -5.15
N VAL A 509 12.46 -20.04 -4.70
CA VAL A 509 13.80 -20.17 -5.26
C VAL A 509 13.84 -21.31 -6.26
N TYR A 510 14.41 -21.04 -7.42
CA TYR A 510 14.65 -22.00 -8.50
C TYR A 510 16.15 -22.30 -8.58
N HIS A 511 16.50 -23.58 -8.70
CA HIS A 511 17.88 -24.01 -8.95
C HIS A 511 18.08 -24.31 -10.43
N GLY A 512 19.22 -23.87 -10.98
CA GLY A 512 19.63 -24.17 -12.35
C GLY A 512 21.16 -24.13 -12.50
N THR A 513 21.64 -24.60 -13.64
CA THR A 513 23.07 -24.62 -13.96
C THR A 513 23.40 -23.56 -15.01
N LEU A 514 24.49 -22.81 -14.78
CA LEU A 514 25.03 -21.84 -15.73
C LEU A 514 26.55 -21.85 -15.66
N ASN A 515 27.22 -21.98 -16.80
CA ASN A 515 28.69 -22.06 -16.87
C ASN A 515 29.34 -20.82 -17.54
N THR A 516 28.54 -19.82 -17.89
CA THR A 516 29.04 -18.58 -18.50
C THR A 516 29.90 -17.80 -17.49
N PRO A 517 31.14 -17.42 -17.83
CA PRO A 517 31.97 -16.59 -16.97
C PRO A 517 31.27 -15.26 -16.63
N ALA A 518 31.34 -14.82 -15.38
CA ALA A 518 30.60 -13.64 -14.90
C ALA A 518 30.89 -12.35 -15.70
N HIS A 519 32.07 -12.21 -16.30
CA HIS A 519 32.46 -11.05 -17.11
C HIS A 519 31.91 -11.07 -18.54
N GLU A 520 31.38 -12.21 -18.99
CA GLU A 520 30.69 -12.37 -20.28
C GLU A 520 29.18 -12.17 -20.16
N ILE A 521 28.67 -12.10 -18.92
CA ILE A 521 27.25 -11.85 -18.63
C ILE A 521 27.00 -10.34 -18.64
N GLU A 522 26.05 -9.89 -19.45
CA GLU A 522 25.63 -8.49 -19.47
C GLU A 522 24.76 -8.18 -18.23
N LEU A 523 25.36 -7.58 -17.21
CA LEU A 523 24.59 -7.12 -16.05
C LEU A 523 23.84 -5.82 -16.40
N ARG A 524 22.52 -5.92 -16.52
CA ARG A 524 21.62 -4.80 -16.82
C ARG A 524 21.12 -4.13 -15.53
N GLU A 525 20.98 -4.91 -14.46
CA GLU A 525 20.60 -4.42 -13.13
C GLU A 525 21.53 -4.93 -12.02
N GLY A 526 22.08 -4.01 -11.22
CA GLY A 526 23.02 -4.29 -10.13
C GLY A 526 24.34 -3.54 -10.31
N ILE A 527 25.33 -3.84 -9.47
CA ILE A 527 26.68 -3.28 -9.57
C ILE A 527 27.66 -4.29 -10.17
N GLN A 528 27.58 -5.55 -9.73
CA GLN A 528 28.59 -6.55 -10.07
C GLN A 528 28.02 -7.97 -10.00
N LEU A 529 28.50 -8.87 -10.86
CA LEU A 529 28.31 -10.32 -10.76
C LEU A 529 29.58 -11.02 -10.27
N ARG A 530 29.41 -12.09 -9.48
CA ARG A 530 30.52 -12.92 -9.02
C ARG A 530 30.09 -14.38 -8.85
N TRP A 531 30.93 -15.29 -9.35
CA TRP A 531 30.91 -16.71 -8.99
C TRP A 531 31.64 -16.90 -7.67
N THR A 532 30.95 -17.45 -6.67
CA THR A 532 31.41 -17.48 -5.27
C THR A 532 31.30 -18.89 -4.69
N ARG A 533 32.31 -19.33 -3.94
CA ARG A 533 32.26 -20.61 -3.22
C ARG A 533 31.56 -20.47 -1.87
N ILE A 534 31.00 -21.56 -1.34
CA ILE A 534 30.24 -21.51 -0.09
C ILE A 534 31.11 -21.02 1.09
N GLU A 535 32.41 -21.33 1.09
CA GLU A 535 33.34 -20.94 2.14
C GLU A 535 33.60 -19.42 2.16
N GLU A 536 33.43 -18.75 1.01
CA GLU A 536 33.64 -17.31 0.87
C GLU A 536 32.44 -16.50 1.38
N ILE A 537 31.25 -17.10 1.49
CA ILE A 537 30.00 -16.41 1.86
C ILE A 537 30.08 -15.82 3.27
N ALA A 538 30.81 -16.45 4.19
CA ALA A 538 30.98 -15.96 5.56
C ALA A 538 31.77 -14.64 5.65
N GLU A 539 32.56 -14.32 4.62
CA GLU A 539 33.37 -13.11 4.54
C GLU A 539 32.69 -12.00 3.71
N MET A 540 31.49 -12.27 3.18
CA MET A 540 30.74 -11.37 2.33
C MET A 540 29.54 -10.77 3.05
N THR A 541 29.23 -9.51 2.75
CA THR A 541 27.98 -8.85 3.18
C THR A 541 26.82 -9.41 2.36
N THR A 542 26.31 -10.57 2.76
CA THR A 542 25.27 -11.32 2.04
C THR A 542 23.92 -11.12 2.69
N ASP A 543 22.87 -11.06 1.87
CA ASP A 543 21.50 -11.17 2.35
C ASP A 543 21.31 -12.50 3.13
N PRO A 544 20.80 -12.49 4.38
CA PRO A 544 20.56 -13.67 5.20
C PRO A 544 19.65 -14.70 4.52
N GLY A 545 18.68 -14.26 3.73
CA GLY A 545 17.83 -15.14 2.92
C GLY A 545 18.66 -15.93 1.91
N THR A 546 19.45 -15.21 1.12
CA THR A 546 20.42 -15.77 0.18
C THR A 546 21.39 -16.72 0.88
N ALA A 547 22.02 -16.30 1.98
CA ALA A 547 22.96 -17.14 2.72
C ALA A 547 22.31 -18.45 3.21
N ALA A 548 21.09 -18.38 3.75
CA ALA A 548 20.35 -19.55 4.20
C ALA A 548 20.04 -20.52 3.05
N VAL A 549 19.63 -20.01 1.90
CA VAL A 549 19.37 -20.81 0.68
C VAL A 549 20.65 -21.49 0.18
N LEU A 550 21.77 -20.76 0.13
CA LEU A 550 23.07 -21.31 -0.26
C LEU A 550 23.52 -22.44 0.67
N HIS A 551 23.40 -22.25 1.98
CA HIS A 551 23.71 -23.29 2.97
C HIS A 551 22.75 -24.48 2.87
N ALA A 552 21.46 -24.25 2.65
CA ALA A 552 20.48 -25.32 2.46
C ALA A 552 20.82 -26.16 1.22
N HIS A 553 21.19 -25.52 0.10
CA HIS A 553 21.61 -26.21 -1.11
C HIS A 553 22.91 -26.97 -0.92
N HIS A 554 23.93 -26.35 -0.31
CA HIS A 554 25.21 -27.01 -0.05
C HIS A 554 25.08 -28.26 0.83
N ASN A 555 24.21 -28.20 1.85
CA ASN A 555 23.98 -29.33 2.76
C ASN A 555 23.08 -30.42 2.14
N ALA A 556 22.28 -30.08 1.13
CA ALA A 556 21.44 -31.03 0.42
C ALA A 556 22.32 -31.90 -0.52
N HIS A 557 22.46 -33.18 -0.18
CA HIS A 557 23.14 -34.15 -1.04
C HIS A 557 22.24 -34.44 -2.26
N GLN A 558 22.57 -33.94 -3.46
CA GLN A 558 21.79 -34.22 -4.67
C GLN A 558 21.82 -35.73 -5.05
N PRO A 559 20.86 -36.25 -5.86
CA PRO A 559 19.60 -35.66 -6.34
C PRO A 559 18.38 -36.55 -5.99
N ARG A 560 17.13 -36.04 -6.07
CA ARG A 560 16.02 -36.77 -6.74
C ARG A 560 14.96 -35.82 -7.26
N GLY A 561 14.74 -35.89 -8.57
CA GLY A 561 13.58 -35.33 -9.23
C GLY A 561 12.28 -35.92 -8.68
N ARG A 562 11.37 -35.03 -8.28
CA ARG A 562 9.94 -35.27 -8.21
C ARG A 562 9.24 -33.96 -8.55
N GLN A 563 8.68 -33.88 -9.75
CA GLN A 563 7.60 -32.95 -10.03
C GLN A 563 6.37 -33.41 -9.19
N ASN A 564 5.71 -32.46 -8.51
CA ASN A 564 4.50 -32.60 -7.67
C ASN A 564 4.62 -32.90 -6.15
N ALA A 565 5.69 -32.49 -5.46
CA ALA A 565 5.64 -32.29 -4.00
C ALA A 565 5.79 -30.80 -3.67
N ALA A 566 5.13 -30.32 -2.60
CA ALA A 566 5.35 -28.97 -2.09
C ALA A 566 6.84 -28.77 -1.77
N LEU A 567 7.41 -27.64 -2.19
CA LEU A 567 8.82 -27.33 -1.94
C LEU A 567 9.07 -27.23 -0.43
N PRO A 568 10.26 -27.64 0.05
CA PRO A 568 10.64 -27.38 1.45
C PRO A 568 10.60 -25.88 1.74
N VAL A 569 10.26 -25.51 2.98
CA VAL A 569 10.28 -24.12 3.44
C VAL A 569 11.51 -23.90 4.33
N VAL A 570 12.27 -22.85 4.03
CA VAL A 570 13.36 -22.34 4.87
C VAL A 570 12.89 -21.02 5.46
N GLU A 571 12.86 -20.94 6.79
CA GLU A 571 12.53 -19.70 7.50
C GLU A 571 13.81 -18.98 7.92
N VAL A 572 13.89 -17.67 7.64
CA VAL A 572 14.98 -16.81 8.07
C VAL A 572 14.42 -15.68 8.91
N ARG A 573 14.95 -15.52 10.13
CA ARG A 573 14.57 -14.44 11.02
C ARG A 573 15.55 -13.28 10.88
N GLU A 574 15.04 -12.08 10.65
CA GLU A 574 15.85 -10.87 10.66
C GLU A 574 16.45 -10.63 12.06
N PRO A 575 17.73 -10.24 12.14
CA PRO A 575 18.32 -9.84 13.41
C PRO A 575 17.57 -8.62 13.98
N ARG A 576 17.46 -8.54 15.32
CA ARG A 576 16.86 -7.38 16.00
C ARG A 576 17.72 -6.15 15.72
N ASP A 577 17.31 -5.31 14.77
CA ASP A 577 17.99 -4.05 14.53
C ASP A 577 17.37 -2.93 15.40
N HIS A 578 18.09 -2.57 16.45
CA HIS A 578 17.78 -1.44 17.34
C HIS A 578 18.99 -0.51 17.48
N ARG A 579 19.99 -0.59 16.60
CA ARG A 579 21.23 0.17 16.78
C ARG A 579 21.29 1.33 15.80
N SER A 580 20.90 2.52 16.28
CA SER A 580 21.29 3.77 15.64
C SER A 580 22.82 3.80 15.53
N ARG A 581 23.33 4.09 14.31
CA ARG A 581 24.76 4.30 14.09
C ARG A 581 25.11 5.72 14.54
N SER A 582 26.09 5.86 15.44
CA SER A 582 26.59 7.16 15.87
C SER A 582 27.91 7.51 15.18
N ILE A 583 28.10 8.78 14.87
CA ILE A 583 29.41 9.30 14.44
C ILE A 583 30.30 9.39 15.68
N VAL A 584 31.54 8.88 15.62
CA VAL A 584 32.51 9.00 16.72
C VAL A 584 33.55 10.05 16.34
N GLY A 585 33.61 11.13 17.11
CA GLY A 585 34.66 12.15 17.02
C GLY A 585 35.64 12.04 18.19
N ALA A 586 36.91 12.33 17.96
CA ALA A 586 37.94 12.39 18.99
C ALA A 586 38.45 13.84 19.13
N HIS A 587 38.59 14.32 20.37
CA HIS A 587 38.96 15.70 20.70
C HIS A 587 40.13 15.73 21.68
N LEU A 588 41.17 16.52 21.38
CA LEU A 588 42.36 16.63 22.22
C LEU A 588 42.23 17.79 23.20
N VAL A 589 42.27 17.49 24.49
CA VAL A 589 42.26 18.46 25.60
C VAL A 589 43.68 18.64 26.11
N LEU A 590 44.42 19.54 25.46
CA LEU A 590 45.80 19.84 25.80
C LEU A 590 45.87 21.03 26.78
N ILE A 591 46.26 20.77 28.03
CA ILE A 591 46.39 21.81 29.08
C ILE A 591 47.86 22.07 29.39
N ARG A 592 48.25 23.35 29.38
CA ARG A 592 49.57 23.83 29.77
C ARG A 592 49.42 25.06 30.65
N ASP A 593 50.01 25.04 31.85
CA ASP A 593 49.97 26.15 32.81
C ASP A 593 48.56 26.71 33.10
N GLY A 594 47.55 25.82 33.16
CA GLY A 594 46.15 26.19 33.40
C GLY A 594 45.39 26.73 32.18
N ALA A 595 46.02 26.76 31.01
CA ALA A 595 45.41 27.16 29.75
C ALA A 595 45.23 25.97 28.80
N VAL A 596 44.12 25.96 28.05
CA VAL A 596 43.79 24.92 27.05
C VAL A 596 44.15 25.38 25.64
N LEU A 597 44.67 24.47 24.83
CA LEU A 597 44.92 24.72 23.41
C LEU A 597 43.60 24.78 22.64
N LEU A 598 43.36 25.87 21.92
CA LEU A 598 42.29 25.98 20.94
C LEU A 598 42.84 26.45 19.60
N GLY A 599 42.23 25.97 18.52
CA GLY A 599 42.51 26.33 17.14
C GLY A 599 41.39 27.18 16.58
N LYS A 600 41.73 28.27 15.89
CA LYS A 600 40.75 29.08 15.17
C LYS A 600 40.50 28.45 13.81
N ARG A 601 39.29 27.93 13.62
CA ARG A 601 38.88 27.27 12.37
C ARG A 601 38.92 28.25 11.20
N HIS A 602 39.33 27.76 10.04
CA HIS A 602 39.44 28.58 8.84
C HIS A 602 38.08 29.19 8.44
N PRO A 603 38.02 30.40 7.87
CA PRO A 603 36.75 31.02 7.45
C PRO A 603 35.95 30.21 6.43
N SER A 604 36.59 29.30 5.69
CA SER A 604 35.93 28.42 4.71
C SER A 604 35.52 27.06 5.28
N SER A 605 35.72 26.79 6.57
CA SER A 605 35.34 25.50 7.17
C SER A 605 33.83 25.28 7.08
N ALA A 606 33.42 24.10 6.61
CA ALA A 606 32.00 23.74 6.48
C ALA A 606 31.26 23.70 7.83
N PHE A 607 31.98 23.38 8.91
CA PHE A 607 31.48 23.42 10.28
C PHE A 607 32.16 24.54 11.06
N ALA A 608 31.37 25.38 11.74
CA ALA A 608 31.79 26.47 12.63
C ALA A 608 32.96 27.33 12.08
N PRO A 609 32.78 28.00 10.92
CA PRO A 609 33.83 28.84 10.33
C PRO A 609 34.23 29.98 11.27
N SER A 610 35.51 30.36 11.27
CA SER A 610 36.06 31.44 12.11
C SER A 610 35.82 31.29 13.63
N THR A 611 35.56 30.08 14.11
CA THR A 611 35.23 29.77 15.51
C THR A 611 36.37 28.98 16.16
N TRP A 612 36.65 29.22 17.44
CA TRP A 612 37.65 28.48 18.20
C TRP A 612 37.17 27.07 18.58
N HIS A 613 38.04 26.08 18.44
CA HIS A 613 37.73 24.68 18.68
C HIS A 613 38.93 23.90 19.23
N LEU A 614 38.72 22.71 19.79
CA LEU A 614 39.82 21.80 20.13
C LEU A 614 40.40 21.18 18.85
N PRO A 615 41.67 20.71 18.86
CA PRO A 615 42.14 19.77 17.86
C PRO A 615 41.26 18.53 17.86
N ALA A 616 40.72 18.15 16.70
CA ALA A 616 39.69 17.14 16.66
C ALA A 616 39.47 16.57 15.26
N GLY A 617 39.16 15.28 15.20
CA GLY A 617 38.78 14.64 13.96
C GLY A 617 37.84 13.46 14.15
N HIS A 618 37.55 12.80 13.04
CA HIS A 618 36.61 11.69 12.99
C HIS A 618 37.36 10.38 12.93
N ARG A 619 36.82 9.39 13.64
CA ARG A 619 37.33 8.04 13.55
C ARG A 619 37.07 7.47 12.15
N GLU A 620 38.13 6.98 11.52
CA GLU A 620 38.08 6.26 10.24
C GLU A 620 37.77 4.77 10.43
N ASP A 621 37.58 4.06 9.31
CA ASP A 621 37.31 2.62 9.33
C ASP A 621 38.52 1.84 9.86
N LEU A 622 38.27 0.84 10.71
CA LEU A 622 39.25 -0.10 11.26
C LEU A 622 40.31 0.50 12.22
N GLU A 623 40.17 1.73 12.71
CA GLU A 623 41.03 2.28 13.79
C GLU A 623 40.32 2.33 15.16
N SER A 624 41.07 2.52 16.26
CA SER A 624 40.50 2.80 17.59
C SER A 624 40.33 4.32 17.80
N ALA A 625 39.50 4.75 18.77
CA ALA A 625 39.37 6.18 19.07
C ALA A 625 40.67 6.81 19.62
N VAL A 626 41.50 6.02 20.30
CA VAL A 626 42.81 6.46 20.78
C VAL A 626 43.77 6.63 19.62
N THR A 627 43.80 5.67 18.69
CA THR A 627 44.61 5.72 17.47
C THR A 627 44.20 6.90 16.59
N CYS A 628 42.89 7.12 16.43
CA CYS A 628 42.34 8.32 15.79
C CYS A 628 42.89 9.59 16.44
N MET A 629 42.83 9.69 17.78
CA MET A 629 43.30 10.89 18.47
C MET A 629 44.81 11.13 18.30
N VAL A 630 45.64 10.09 18.31
CA VAL A 630 47.08 10.23 18.05
C VAL A 630 47.35 10.72 16.64
N ARG A 631 46.65 10.13 15.65
CA ARG A 631 46.76 10.51 14.23
C ARG A 631 46.36 11.98 14.04
N GLU A 632 45.17 12.37 14.48
CA GLU A 632 44.65 13.73 14.37
C GLU A 632 45.51 14.76 15.10
N ALA A 633 46.08 14.40 16.26
CA ALA A 633 47.00 15.28 16.98
C ALA A 633 48.29 15.54 16.17
N GLU A 634 48.86 14.51 15.52
CA GLU A 634 50.05 14.69 14.68
C GLU A 634 49.71 15.42 13.37
N GLU A 635 48.60 15.10 12.73
CA GLU A 635 48.13 15.69 11.48
C GLU A 635 47.80 17.18 11.64
N GLU A 636 46.97 17.57 12.60
CA GLU A 636 46.51 18.96 12.73
C GLU A 636 47.53 19.88 13.43
N THR A 637 48.25 19.34 14.42
CA THR A 637 49.07 20.15 15.34
C THR A 637 50.56 19.82 15.28
N GLY A 638 50.94 18.67 14.70
CA GLY A 638 52.32 18.18 14.72
C GLY A 638 52.78 17.61 16.06
N LEU A 639 51.87 17.42 17.02
CA LEU A 639 52.18 16.88 18.34
C LEU A 639 52.25 15.36 18.29
N ARG A 640 53.27 14.78 18.90
CA ARG A 640 53.41 13.34 19.05
C ARG A 640 53.01 12.92 20.45
N ILE A 641 52.02 12.04 20.53
CA ILE A 641 51.46 11.57 21.79
C ILE A 641 51.48 10.05 21.78
N PRO A 642 52.22 9.38 22.68
CA PRO A 642 52.13 7.94 22.85
C PRO A 642 50.70 7.53 23.24
N GLU A 643 50.18 6.44 22.68
CA GLU A 643 48.81 5.98 22.99
C GLU A 643 48.62 5.73 24.49
N GLU A 644 49.65 5.22 25.19
CA GLU A 644 49.61 4.97 26.64
C GLU A 644 49.49 6.23 27.50
N ASP A 645 49.81 7.39 26.92
CA ASP A 645 49.76 8.68 27.62
C ASP A 645 48.41 9.38 27.43
N LEU A 646 47.52 8.89 26.56
CA LEU A 646 46.17 9.45 26.39
C LEU A 646 45.19 8.85 27.39
N SER A 647 44.53 9.72 28.15
CA SER A 647 43.42 9.35 29.04
C SER A 647 42.11 9.96 28.56
N LEU A 648 41.05 9.15 28.47
CA LEU A 648 39.70 9.66 28.21
C LEU A 648 39.23 10.47 29.43
N VAL A 649 38.95 11.75 29.24
CA VAL A 649 38.53 12.68 30.29
C VAL A 649 37.06 13.08 30.21
N HIS A 650 36.42 12.91 29.05
CA HIS A 650 34.98 13.19 28.90
C HIS A 650 34.39 12.49 27.68
N VAL A 651 33.09 12.21 27.75
CA VAL A 651 32.25 11.71 26.66
C VAL A 651 31.06 12.65 26.51
N LEU A 652 30.91 13.22 25.33
CA LEU A 652 29.75 14.03 24.99
C LEU A 652 28.82 13.23 24.07
N ASP A 653 27.57 13.05 24.50
CA ASP A 653 26.50 12.48 23.69
C ASP A 653 25.69 13.62 23.06
N LEU A 654 25.88 13.85 21.76
CA LEU A 654 25.43 15.04 21.05
C LEU A 654 24.44 14.69 19.94
N LEU A 655 23.31 15.39 19.94
CA LEU A 655 22.41 15.47 18.79
C LEU A 655 22.36 16.91 18.28
N ASP A 656 23.04 17.19 17.17
CA ASP A 656 23.05 18.52 16.56
C ASP A 656 21.62 18.93 16.13
N PRO A 657 21.19 20.19 16.35
CA PRO A 657 19.89 20.66 15.90
C PRO A 657 19.65 20.41 14.40
N GLY A 658 18.61 19.64 14.09
CA GLY A 658 18.27 19.25 12.71
C GLY A 658 18.97 18.00 12.17
N SER A 659 19.83 17.36 12.96
CA SER A 659 20.42 16.05 12.63
C SER A 659 19.53 14.90 13.12
N THR A 660 19.45 13.82 12.33
CA THR A 660 18.87 12.52 12.73
C THR A 660 19.94 11.51 13.14
N THR A 661 21.23 11.84 12.98
CA THR A 661 22.36 10.98 13.30
C THR A 661 23.03 11.48 14.59
N PRO A 662 23.01 10.70 15.69
CA PRO A 662 23.68 11.07 16.92
C PRO A 662 25.21 11.01 16.79
N ARG A 663 25.92 11.79 17.61
CA ARG A 663 27.38 11.83 17.67
C ARG A 663 27.87 11.57 19.09
N ILE A 664 28.90 10.75 19.20
CA ILE A 664 29.67 10.57 20.43
C ILE A 664 31.01 11.30 20.27
N GLY A 665 31.24 12.37 21.04
CA GLY A 665 32.52 13.06 21.15
C GLY A 665 33.35 12.49 22.30
N LEU A 666 34.53 11.96 22.01
CA LEU A 666 35.46 11.40 22.99
C LEU A 666 36.62 12.38 23.22
N PHE A 667 36.74 12.90 24.44
CA PHE A 667 37.74 13.90 24.77
C PHE A 667 38.90 13.26 25.53
N PHE A 668 40.11 13.39 25.00
CA PHE A 668 41.32 12.81 25.57
C PHE A 668 42.28 13.88 26.08
N ALA A 669 42.87 13.65 27.24
CA ALA A 669 43.95 14.48 27.77
C ALA A 669 45.26 13.66 27.83
N PRO A 670 46.37 14.17 27.29
CA PRO A 670 47.66 13.51 27.37
C PRO A 670 48.36 13.77 28.71
N SER A 671 49.01 12.75 29.27
CA SER A 671 49.91 12.89 30.42
C SER A 671 51.29 13.44 30.02
N ARG A 672 51.70 13.14 28.78
CA ARG A 672 52.93 13.61 28.13
C ARG A 672 52.71 13.72 26.62
N TRP A 673 53.41 14.66 26.00
CA TRP A 673 53.50 14.80 24.54
C TRP A 673 54.87 15.36 24.14
N GLU A 674 55.18 15.30 22.85
CA GLU A 674 56.40 15.86 22.25
C GLU A 674 56.05 16.84 21.13
N GLY A 675 56.80 17.93 21.05
CA GLY A 675 56.60 19.00 20.07
C GLY A 675 55.84 20.22 20.62
N GLU A 676 55.76 21.25 19.79
CA GLU A 676 54.96 22.45 20.04
C GLU A 676 53.83 22.50 18.99
N PRO A 677 52.62 22.97 19.35
CA PRO A 677 51.52 23.06 18.41
C PRO A 677 51.85 24.00 17.24
N LEU A 678 51.76 23.48 16.03
CA LEU A 678 51.99 24.22 14.79
C LEU A 678 50.78 24.03 13.88
N VAL A 679 50.46 25.04 13.08
CA VAL A 679 49.42 24.89 12.05
C VAL A 679 49.98 24.02 10.93
N ARG A 680 49.54 22.77 10.87
CA ARG A 680 49.93 21.81 9.82
C ARG A 680 48.96 21.81 8.64
N GLU A 681 47.69 22.10 8.92
CA GLU A 681 46.60 22.17 7.95
C GLU A 681 46.02 23.60 7.90
N PRO A 682 46.69 24.53 7.20
CA PRO A 682 46.27 25.94 7.15
C PRO A 682 44.89 26.16 6.52
N GLU A 683 44.39 25.20 5.75
CA GLU A 683 43.05 25.15 5.16
C GLU A 683 41.94 24.81 6.17
N CYS A 684 42.30 24.14 7.27
CA CYS A 684 41.38 23.73 8.33
C CYS A 684 41.45 24.67 9.54
N CYS A 685 42.66 25.13 9.91
CA CYS A 685 42.93 25.94 11.09
C CYS A 685 43.90 27.09 10.76
N THR A 686 43.59 28.32 11.17
CA THR A 686 44.44 29.50 10.90
C THR A 686 45.47 29.78 11.99
N GLU A 687 45.19 29.39 13.23
CA GLU A 687 46.09 29.62 14.37
C GLU A 687 45.76 28.69 15.54
N TRP A 688 46.80 28.28 16.28
CA TRP A 688 46.70 27.57 17.56
C TRP A 688 47.12 28.49 18.71
N ARG A 689 46.35 28.53 19.79
CA ARG A 689 46.65 29.36 20.97
C ARG A 689 46.17 28.73 22.27
N PHE A 690 46.94 28.92 23.33
CA PHE A 690 46.54 28.58 24.69
C PHE A 690 45.67 29.68 25.31
N TRP A 691 44.52 29.30 25.85
CA TRP A 691 43.55 30.19 26.49
C TRP A 691 43.27 29.74 27.93
N PRO A 692 43.23 30.66 28.92
CA PRO A 692 42.83 30.31 30.28
C PRO A 692 41.45 29.64 30.28
N LEU A 693 41.28 28.55 31.05
CA LEU A 693 40.03 27.79 31.09
C LEU A 693 38.83 28.62 31.57
N ASP A 694 39.06 29.66 32.38
CA ASP A 694 38.06 30.60 32.88
C ASP A 694 37.84 31.82 31.96
N ALA A 695 38.59 31.92 30.85
CA ALA A 695 38.54 33.03 29.90
C ALA A 695 38.72 32.54 28.44
N LEU A 696 37.91 31.55 28.04
CA LEU A 696 37.88 31.05 26.67
C LEU A 696 37.49 32.14 25.66
N PRO A 697 38.04 32.13 24.44
CA PRO A 697 37.77 33.14 23.43
C PRO A 697 36.34 33.07 22.92
N GLU A 698 35.89 34.13 22.23
CA GLU A 698 34.62 34.14 21.52
C GLU A 698 34.83 34.47 20.03
N PRO A 699 34.12 33.79 19.10
CA PRO A 699 33.23 32.65 19.36
C PRO A 699 34.01 31.34 19.56
N THR A 700 33.57 30.49 20.50
CA THR A 700 34.03 29.09 20.63
C THR A 700 32.88 28.14 20.32
N VAL A 701 33.18 26.99 19.70
CA VAL A 701 32.18 25.95 19.39
C VAL A 701 31.44 25.56 20.67
N GLU A 702 30.10 25.58 20.62
CA GLU A 702 29.25 25.44 21.80
C GLU A 702 29.53 24.16 22.57
N TYR A 703 29.59 23.02 21.87
CA TYR A 703 29.83 21.74 22.52
C TYR A 703 31.25 21.63 23.11
N THR A 704 32.24 22.34 22.57
CA THR A 704 33.59 22.43 23.17
C THR A 704 33.54 23.14 24.51
N ARG A 705 32.78 24.25 24.58
CA ARG A 705 32.60 24.99 25.83
C ARG A 705 31.90 24.12 26.88
N VAL A 706 30.85 23.41 26.48
CA VAL A 706 30.13 22.45 27.34
C VAL A 706 31.06 21.34 27.84
N ALA A 707 31.87 20.74 26.96
CA ALA A 707 32.79 19.66 27.34
C ALA A 707 33.90 20.15 28.28
N LEU A 708 34.54 21.29 28.00
CA LEU A 708 35.60 21.83 28.87
C LEU A 708 35.07 22.21 30.26
N ASP A 709 33.88 22.79 30.33
CA ASP A 709 33.20 23.11 31.57
C ASP A 709 32.86 21.83 32.37
N ALA A 710 32.38 20.78 31.70
CA ALA A 710 32.13 19.47 32.30
C ALA A 710 33.42 18.78 32.79
N ILE A 711 34.51 18.84 32.01
CA ILE A 711 35.84 18.32 32.38
C ILE A 711 36.37 19.04 33.62
N SER A 712 36.23 20.37 33.70
CA SER A 712 36.68 21.15 34.86
C SER A 712 36.00 20.74 36.17
N ARG A 713 34.77 20.21 36.08
CA ARG A 713 34.01 19.66 37.21
C ARG A 713 34.26 18.16 37.46
N GLY A 714 35.11 17.52 36.66
CA GLY A 714 35.35 16.08 36.73
C GLY A 714 34.17 15.22 36.27
N SER A 715 33.25 15.76 35.45
CA SER A 715 32.18 14.96 34.86
C SER A 715 32.70 14.18 33.67
N LEU A 716 32.55 12.85 33.68
CA LEU A 716 32.96 12.00 32.56
C LEU A 716 31.95 11.99 31.41
N TYR A 717 30.74 12.49 31.60
CA TYR A 717 29.66 12.40 30.63
C TYR A 717 28.76 13.64 30.61
N ALA A 718 28.26 14.04 29.43
CA ALA A 718 27.18 15.00 29.29
C ALA A 718 26.33 14.74 28.03
N PRO A 719 24.98 14.82 28.12
CA PRO A 719 24.12 14.87 26.95
C PRO A 719 23.92 16.31 26.46
N MET A 720 23.83 16.52 25.15
CA MET A 720 23.54 17.82 24.53
C MET A 720 22.64 17.65 23.31
N GLY A 721 21.61 18.48 23.18
CA GLY A 721 20.69 18.48 22.02
C GLY A 721 19.61 17.38 22.03
N TRP A 722 19.56 16.57 23.09
CA TRP A 722 18.51 15.58 23.31
C TRP A 722 17.31 16.24 24.01
N SER A 723 16.14 16.25 23.34
CA SER A 723 14.90 16.84 23.85
C SER A 723 13.87 15.79 24.25
#